data_AF-W2SZ23-F1
#
_entry.id   AF-W2SZ23-F1
#
_cell.length_a   1.000
_cell.length_b   1.000
_cell.length_c   1.000
_cell.angle_alpha   90.00
_cell.angle_beta   90.00
_cell.angle_gamma   90.00
#
_symmetry.space_group_name_H-M   'P 1'
#
loop_
_entity.id
_entity.type
_entity.pdbx_description
1 polymer ?
#
loop_
_entity_poly.entity_id
_entity_poly.type
_entity_poly.pdbx_seq_one_letter_code
_entity_poly.pdbx_strand_id
1 'polypeptide(L)'
;MGQIAEGPSEIRVTTDEGHNTITFEDTGVGMDREDLLECLGTIAKSGTKEFMEKNKENAEAVIGQFGVGFYSAFMVADSVEVTTRKVGLPDDKGLRWSWKGDNTYEVSEEKGLPTGTRIVIHLKAGDSAVYSKSEKVKEVIDKYSYFVAAPILLNGERVNSLNAIWTLQPKDVTKEMHETFFKQLAKQQKKSEAFQRPCYTIHYKTDTPVSLRSVLYIPQHRFSLLEYATQAQNRECGLSLYARRVLIKPNARELLPNYLHFIMGVVDSEDVPLNLSREMLQNNPEEIAKLMLFESSNLKPGVLTNLTEYCKRMQEDQKEIYYMFSPTRHLAESSPYYELVRSQNKEVLFLYEPADELVFLALQQFNMKPLVGAEKWAESAAAKGEDKDKTEGRQFRDIDKKELLDWIKSTLGSVKVFDIAGNHRPSEHPVMLTIKHEMGAARHLLRTGEIKDMEHLVFLQPCLHVNLSHPLIKSLYNMKRTDPKTAEMLISQIYDNALITSGLIKDTSGMMQNLIDVYTDMPPVTRAYTTACVLTTLAVFWRLLTSFCFFGSFGFSFMFNMIFTYRYCMMLEEGSFRGRRADFVYMFLLGGALMILCGIFVQMVFLGQAFTIMLVYIWSRRNPHIQMNFFGVLSFTAPYLPWVLLLFSLLLGNNAIVDFMGIACGHFYFFLEDVFPYQQHGMRLLVTPGWLKWLCDEPQADPVPEEERPGGFGWGVEDE
;
A
#
# COMPACT_ATOMS: atom_id res chain seq x y z
N MET A 1 -15.50 23.50 55.01
CA MET A 1 -16.08 22.19 54.67
C MET A 1 -17.55 22.40 54.34
N GLY A 2 -17.91 22.56 53.07
CA GLY A 2 -19.31 22.52 52.64
C GLY A 2 -19.66 21.05 52.40
N GLN A 3 -20.67 20.53 53.09
CA GLN A 3 -21.16 19.17 52.85
C GLN A 3 -21.56 19.05 51.38
N ILE A 4 -21.00 18.03 50.71
CA ILE A 4 -21.36 17.63 49.35
C ILE A 4 -22.84 17.25 49.38
N ALA A 5 -23.64 17.81 48.48
CA ALA A 5 -25.07 17.52 48.38
C ALA A 5 -25.30 15.99 48.31
N GLU A 6 -26.24 15.48 49.10
CA GLU A 6 -26.63 14.06 49.05
C GLU A 6 -27.31 13.75 47.70
N GLY A 7 -26.53 13.21 46.75
CA GLY A 7 -27.00 12.78 45.44
C GLY A 7 -25.86 12.71 44.40
N PRO A 8 -26.02 11.96 43.30
CA PRO A 8 -25.04 11.96 42.21
C PRO A 8 -24.99 13.34 41.55
N SER A 9 -23.80 13.94 41.44
CA SER A 9 -23.62 15.21 40.74
C SER A 9 -23.83 15.03 39.23
N GLU A 10 -24.82 15.70 38.66
CA GLU A 10 -25.17 15.62 37.24
C GLU A 10 -25.65 16.96 36.68
N ILE A 11 -25.64 17.07 35.35
CA ILE A 11 -26.16 18.20 34.58
C ILE A 11 -27.30 17.67 33.70
N ARG A 12 -28.47 18.29 33.78
CA ARG A 12 -29.62 17.99 32.94
C ARG A 12 -29.86 19.14 31.97
N VAL A 13 -30.12 18.80 30.72
CA VAL A 13 -30.47 19.73 29.66
C VAL A 13 -31.80 19.30 29.09
N THR A 14 -32.79 20.18 29.12
CA THR A 14 -34.14 19.92 28.61
C THR A 14 -34.48 20.92 27.51
N THR A 15 -35.04 20.42 26.41
CA THR A 15 -35.39 21.23 25.24
C THR A 15 -36.90 21.20 25.01
N ASP A 16 -37.53 22.37 24.83
CA ASP A 16 -38.97 22.49 24.57
C ASP A 16 -39.24 23.38 23.35
N GLU A 17 -39.60 22.75 22.23
CA GLU A 17 -39.93 23.44 20.98
C GLU A 17 -41.26 24.22 21.06
N GLY A 18 -42.21 23.77 21.89
CA GLY A 18 -43.53 24.39 22.01
C GLY A 18 -43.46 25.74 22.71
N HIS A 19 -42.62 25.84 23.74
CA HIS A 19 -42.39 27.09 24.48
C HIS A 19 -41.14 27.84 24.03
N ASN A 20 -40.38 27.30 23.05
CA ASN A 20 -39.11 27.84 22.57
C ASN A 20 -38.09 28.08 23.72
N THR A 21 -37.92 27.09 24.59
CA THR A 21 -37.00 27.18 25.72
C THR A 21 -35.94 26.08 25.70
N ILE A 22 -34.80 26.39 26.30
CA ILE A 22 -33.79 25.42 26.71
C ILE A 22 -33.51 25.62 28.19
N THR A 23 -33.53 24.53 28.95
CA THR A 23 -33.36 24.55 30.40
C THR A 23 -32.10 23.76 30.78
N PHE A 24 -31.27 24.35 31.62
CA PHE A 24 -30.09 23.71 32.22
C PHE A 24 -30.32 23.55 33.72
N GLU A 25 -30.10 22.36 34.26
CA GLU A 25 -30.21 22.09 35.69
C GLU A 25 -28.94 21.39 36.17
N ASP A 26 -28.36 21.84 37.28
CA ASP A 26 -27.26 21.15 37.96
C ASP A 26 -27.65 20.83 39.41
N THR A 27 -27.14 19.72 39.92
CA THR A 27 -27.30 19.30 41.33
C THR A 27 -26.11 19.76 42.18
N GLY A 28 -25.51 20.90 41.84
CA GLY A 28 -24.30 21.44 42.47
C GLY A 28 -24.57 22.19 43.76
N VAL A 29 -23.65 23.10 44.12
CA VAL A 29 -23.66 23.81 45.41
C VAL A 29 -24.84 24.78 45.52
N GLY A 30 -25.33 25.31 44.39
CA GLY A 30 -26.32 26.40 44.35
C GLY A 30 -25.74 27.74 44.83
N MET A 31 -26.59 28.76 44.85
CA MET A 31 -26.24 30.13 45.26
C MET A 31 -27.20 30.62 46.34
N ASP A 32 -26.69 31.43 47.28
CA ASP A 32 -27.52 32.26 48.15
C ASP A 32 -27.71 33.67 47.57
N ARG A 33 -28.37 34.57 48.32
CA ARG A 33 -28.68 35.91 47.84
C ARG A 33 -27.42 36.75 47.60
N GLU A 34 -26.38 36.58 48.42
CA GLU A 34 -25.13 37.30 48.25
C GLU A 34 -24.38 36.78 47.04
N ASP A 35 -24.28 35.45 46.89
CA ASP A 35 -23.67 34.81 45.72
C ASP A 35 -24.33 35.29 44.41
N LEU A 36 -25.67 35.36 44.37
CA LEU A 36 -26.44 35.81 43.21
C LEU A 36 -26.09 37.25 42.80
N LEU A 37 -26.09 38.17 43.77
CA LEU A 37 -25.81 39.59 43.54
C LEU A 37 -24.35 39.81 43.11
N GLU A 38 -23.42 39.07 43.71
CA GLU A 38 -22.01 39.22 43.42
C GLU A 38 -21.57 38.51 42.13
N CYS A 39 -22.10 37.32 41.84
CA CYS A 39 -21.65 36.51 40.70
C CYS A 39 -22.48 36.72 39.43
N LEU A 40 -23.82 36.84 39.53
CA LEU A 40 -24.68 37.09 38.36
C LEU A 40 -24.98 38.59 38.19
N GLY A 41 -25.04 39.34 39.29
CA GLY A 41 -25.34 40.77 39.28
C GLY A 41 -24.16 41.67 38.90
N THR A 42 -22.92 41.16 38.87
CA THR A 42 -21.71 41.94 38.60
C THR A 42 -20.91 41.37 37.43
N ILE A 43 -20.79 42.13 36.34
CA ILE A 43 -20.02 41.72 35.15
C ILE A 43 -18.54 41.61 35.51
N ALA A 44 -17.89 40.56 35.00
CA ALA A 44 -16.46 40.27 35.19
C ALA A 44 -16.03 39.94 36.63
N LYS A 45 -16.98 39.56 37.49
CA LYS A 45 -16.70 38.96 38.80
C LYS A 45 -16.97 37.45 38.75
N SER A 46 -16.02 36.64 39.22
CA SER A 46 -16.13 35.18 39.21
C SER A 46 -15.87 34.62 40.61
N GLY A 47 -16.91 34.14 41.28
CA GLY A 47 -16.76 33.41 42.56
C GLY A 47 -15.88 32.17 42.42
N THR A 48 -15.84 31.58 41.22
CA THR A 48 -14.97 30.47 40.86
C THR A 48 -13.48 30.83 40.92
N LYS A 49 -13.11 32.05 40.51
CA LYS A 49 -11.74 32.55 40.61
C LYS A 49 -11.31 32.68 42.07
N GLU A 50 -12.16 33.28 42.91
CA GLU A 50 -11.90 33.41 44.35
C GLU A 50 -11.81 32.04 45.04
N PHE A 51 -12.63 31.07 44.61
CA PHE A 51 -12.56 29.70 45.10
C PHE A 51 -11.21 29.04 44.77
N MET A 52 -10.70 29.22 43.55
CA MET A 52 -9.39 28.69 43.13
C MET A 52 -8.22 29.34 43.90
N GLU A 53 -8.30 30.65 44.18
CA GLU A 53 -7.28 31.35 44.98
C GLU A 53 -7.25 30.83 46.43
N LYS A 54 -8.42 30.52 47.00
CA LYS A 54 -8.56 29.98 48.37
C LYS A 54 -8.26 28.48 48.47
N ASN A 55 -8.42 27.70 47.38
CA ASN A 55 -8.28 26.25 47.36
C ASN A 55 -7.38 25.76 46.21
N LYS A 56 -6.07 25.98 46.33
CA LYS A 56 -5.09 25.60 45.29
C LYS A 56 -5.07 24.10 44.94
N GLU A 57 -5.41 23.22 45.90
CA GLU A 57 -5.37 21.76 45.69
C GLU A 57 -6.51 21.23 44.80
N ASN A 58 -7.66 21.93 44.72
CA ASN A 58 -8.82 21.50 43.92
C ASN A 58 -9.05 22.37 42.66
N ALA A 59 -8.09 23.24 42.31
CA ALA A 59 -8.23 24.20 41.24
C ALA A 59 -8.22 23.58 39.83
N GLU A 60 -7.65 22.37 39.66
CA GLU A 60 -7.46 21.73 38.35
C GLU A 60 -8.78 21.29 37.68
N ALA A 61 -9.82 20.97 38.46
CA ALA A 61 -11.10 20.49 37.92
C ALA A 61 -12.10 21.61 37.59
N VAL A 62 -11.75 22.86 37.90
CA VAL A 62 -12.69 23.99 37.89
C VAL A 62 -12.54 24.81 36.61
N ILE A 63 -13.65 25.19 35.97
CA ILE A 63 -13.66 25.95 34.70
C ILE A 63 -14.29 27.34 34.96
N GLY A 64 -13.75 28.41 34.33
CA GLY A 64 -14.37 29.75 34.32
C GLY A 64 -13.67 30.81 35.18
N GLN A 65 -12.69 31.52 34.61
CA GLN A 65 -11.89 32.54 35.31
C GLN A 65 -12.40 33.98 35.13
N PHE A 66 -13.17 34.25 34.06
CA PHE A 66 -13.42 35.61 33.59
C PHE A 66 -14.69 36.26 34.17
N GLY A 67 -15.65 35.49 34.68
CA GLY A 67 -16.89 36.06 35.24
C GLY A 67 -17.83 36.70 34.22
N VAL A 68 -17.72 36.31 32.94
CA VAL A 68 -18.58 36.82 31.85
C VAL A 68 -19.38 35.74 31.12
N GLY A 69 -19.08 34.46 31.39
CA GLY A 69 -19.64 33.33 30.62
C GLY A 69 -21.16 33.23 30.69
N PHE A 70 -21.75 33.53 31.84
CA PHE A 70 -23.21 33.49 32.04
C PHE A 70 -23.97 34.41 31.07
N TYR A 71 -23.44 35.62 30.81
CA TYR A 71 -24.08 36.61 29.95
C TYR A 71 -24.14 36.19 28.47
N SER A 72 -23.37 35.16 28.07
CA SER A 72 -23.48 34.58 26.72
C SER A 72 -24.88 34.03 26.41
N ALA A 73 -25.67 33.69 27.44
CA ALA A 73 -27.07 33.29 27.28
C ALA A 73 -27.89 34.34 26.50
N PHE A 74 -27.68 35.63 26.73
CA PHE A 74 -28.39 36.72 26.05
C PHE A 74 -28.01 36.89 24.57
N MET A 75 -27.00 36.19 24.08
CA MET A 75 -26.78 36.10 22.62
C MET A 75 -27.98 35.45 21.94
N VAL A 76 -28.57 34.43 22.56
CA VAL A 76 -29.65 33.60 22.00
C VAL A 76 -31.00 33.79 22.71
N ALA A 77 -31.04 34.50 23.84
CA ALA A 77 -32.23 34.61 24.70
C ALA A 77 -32.87 36.00 24.71
N ASP A 78 -34.20 36.05 24.76
CA ASP A 78 -34.97 37.26 25.10
C ASP A 78 -35.04 37.48 26.62
N SER A 79 -35.08 36.40 27.39
CA SER A 79 -35.02 36.45 28.85
C SER A 79 -34.40 35.20 29.43
N VAL A 80 -33.81 35.34 30.62
CA VAL A 80 -33.19 34.25 31.38
C VAL A 80 -33.78 34.25 32.79
N GLU A 81 -34.23 33.08 33.23
CA GLU A 81 -34.68 32.85 34.60
C GLU A 81 -33.74 31.87 35.29
N VAL A 82 -33.33 32.18 36.51
CA VAL A 82 -32.47 31.34 37.34
C VAL A 82 -33.18 31.05 38.65
N THR A 83 -33.40 29.78 38.94
CA THR A 83 -33.90 29.33 40.25
C THR A 83 -32.80 28.53 40.93
N THR A 84 -32.47 28.86 42.18
CA THR A 84 -31.31 28.27 42.87
C THR A 84 -31.56 28.13 44.37
N ARG A 85 -30.91 27.12 44.97
CA ARG A 85 -30.87 26.93 46.43
C ARG A 85 -29.50 26.42 46.84
N LYS A 86 -28.84 27.15 47.72
CA LYS A 86 -27.54 26.77 48.28
C LYS A 86 -27.66 25.55 49.20
N VAL A 87 -26.69 24.64 49.11
CA VAL A 87 -26.59 23.48 50.00
C VAL A 87 -26.51 23.92 51.46
N GLY A 88 -27.21 23.22 52.35
CA GLY A 88 -27.26 23.54 53.78
C GLY A 88 -28.27 24.62 54.18
N LEU A 89 -28.95 25.26 53.22
CA LEU A 89 -30.09 26.14 53.51
C LEU A 89 -31.41 25.34 53.54
N PRO A 90 -32.40 25.76 54.37
CA PRO A 90 -33.71 25.11 54.42
C PRO A 90 -34.52 25.29 53.12
N ASP A 91 -35.53 24.43 52.92
CA ASP A 91 -36.36 24.38 51.69
C ASP A 91 -37.14 25.67 51.38
N ASP A 92 -37.29 26.57 52.37
CA ASP A 92 -37.98 27.85 52.22
C ASP A 92 -37.05 29.01 51.81
N LYS A 93 -35.75 28.77 51.67
CA LYS A 93 -34.72 29.76 51.30
C LYS A 93 -34.28 29.71 49.84
N GLY A 94 -35.08 29.11 48.96
CA GLY A 94 -34.83 29.15 47.52
C GLY A 94 -35.01 30.56 46.94
N LEU A 95 -34.30 30.84 45.85
CA LEU A 95 -34.32 32.13 45.18
C LEU A 95 -34.66 31.97 43.70
N ARG A 96 -35.42 32.93 43.18
CA ARG A 96 -35.67 33.15 41.77
C ARG A 96 -35.06 34.48 41.35
N TRP A 97 -34.25 34.44 40.31
CA TRP A 97 -33.69 35.60 39.63
C TRP A 97 -34.22 35.60 38.19
N SER A 98 -34.63 36.76 37.68
CA SER A 98 -35.15 36.90 36.32
C SER A 98 -34.62 38.17 35.68
N TRP A 99 -34.19 38.06 34.42
CA TRP A 99 -33.64 39.20 33.69
C TRP A 99 -33.93 39.12 32.20
N LYS A 100 -34.29 40.27 31.61
CA LYS A 100 -34.55 40.44 30.17
C LYS A 100 -33.37 41.03 29.40
N GLY A 101 -32.21 41.20 30.05
CA GLY A 101 -31.02 41.79 29.44
C GLY A 101 -31.02 43.32 29.41
N ASP A 102 -31.94 43.97 30.11
CA ASP A 102 -32.00 45.41 30.34
C ASP A 102 -31.13 45.84 31.54
N ASN A 103 -31.24 47.09 32.02
CA ASN A 103 -30.36 47.61 33.08
C ASN A 103 -30.67 47.05 34.49
N THR A 104 -31.73 46.27 34.67
CA THR A 104 -32.22 45.83 35.99
C THR A 104 -32.70 44.38 35.95
N TYR A 105 -32.47 43.62 37.00
CA TYR A 105 -33.00 42.27 37.18
C TYR A 105 -33.85 42.18 38.44
N GLU A 106 -34.71 41.16 38.51
CA GLU A 106 -35.60 40.92 39.64
C GLU A 106 -35.14 39.70 40.46
N VAL A 107 -35.24 39.78 41.79
CA VAL A 107 -34.92 38.67 42.70
C VAL A 107 -36.04 38.47 43.73
N SER A 108 -36.65 37.28 43.75
CA SER A 108 -37.72 36.89 44.67
C SER A 108 -37.41 35.57 45.38
N GLU A 109 -38.11 35.30 46.49
CA GLU A 109 -38.00 34.03 47.22
C GLU A 109 -38.93 32.98 46.61
N GLU A 110 -38.45 31.75 46.50
CA GLU A 110 -39.21 30.63 45.95
C GLU A 110 -39.03 29.39 46.84
N LYS A 111 -40.15 28.80 47.28
CA LYS A 111 -40.16 27.68 48.23
C LYS A 111 -40.15 26.34 47.51
N GLY A 112 -39.52 25.34 48.13
CA GLY A 112 -39.55 23.96 47.65
C GLY A 112 -38.62 23.69 46.46
N LEU A 113 -37.63 24.56 46.22
CA LEU A 113 -36.59 24.31 45.20
C LEU A 113 -35.62 23.23 45.68
N PRO A 114 -35.16 22.31 44.80
CA PRO A 114 -34.08 21.39 45.13
C PRO A 114 -32.73 22.12 45.26
N THR A 115 -31.74 21.46 45.88
CA THR A 115 -30.36 22.00 45.93
C THR A 115 -29.77 22.05 44.52
N GLY A 116 -29.07 23.15 44.20
CA GLY A 116 -28.42 23.36 42.91
C GLY A 116 -28.96 24.60 42.19
N THR A 117 -28.84 24.61 40.86
CA THR A 117 -29.30 25.74 40.02
C THR A 117 -30.03 25.23 38.79
N ARG A 118 -31.14 25.88 38.46
CA ARG A 118 -31.88 25.72 37.20
C ARG A 118 -31.91 27.04 36.46
N ILE A 119 -31.54 27.00 35.19
CA ILE A 119 -31.49 28.16 34.28
C ILE A 119 -32.42 27.87 33.12
N VAL A 120 -33.49 28.66 32.98
CA VAL A 120 -34.41 28.61 31.85
C VAL A 120 -34.05 29.75 30.91
N ILE A 121 -33.73 29.40 29.67
CA ILE A 121 -33.40 30.35 28.62
C ILE A 121 -34.59 30.41 27.66
N HIS A 122 -35.24 31.57 27.62
CA HIS A 122 -36.31 31.86 26.67
C HIS A 122 -35.68 32.34 25.36
N LEU A 123 -35.68 31.49 24.34
CA LEU A 123 -34.93 31.72 23.11
C LEU A 123 -35.61 32.79 22.24
N LYS A 124 -34.78 33.59 21.57
CA LYS A 124 -35.23 34.52 20.53
C LYS A 124 -35.90 33.74 19.39
N ALA A 125 -36.87 34.38 18.74
CA ALA A 125 -37.42 33.88 17.49
C ALA A 125 -36.35 33.85 16.36
N GLY A 126 -36.62 33.10 15.29
CA GLY A 126 -35.71 32.98 14.15
C GLY A 126 -34.56 32.02 14.40
N ASP A 127 -33.32 32.44 14.12
CA ASP A 127 -32.14 31.56 14.11
C ASP A 127 -31.82 30.93 15.48
N SER A 128 -32.22 31.56 16.59
CA SER A 128 -31.98 31.02 17.94
C SER A 128 -32.97 29.91 18.33
N ALA A 129 -34.13 29.83 17.67
CA ALA A 129 -35.13 28.79 17.94
C ALA A 129 -34.60 27.37 17.62
N VAL A 130 -33.54 27.24 16.81
CA VAL A 130 -32.90 25.94 16.55
C VAL A 130 -32.38 25.27 17.83
N TYR A 131 -32.07 26.03 18.88
CA TYR A 131 -31.57 25.51 20.15
C TYR A 131 -32.67 24.95 21.07
N SER A 132 -33.95 25.09 20.71
CA SER A 132 -35.04 24.34 21.37
C SER A 132 -35.19 22.91 20.82
N LYS A 133 -34.40 22.54 19.79
CA LYS A 133 -34.39 21.20 19.20
C LYS A 133 -33.32 20.32 19.84
N SER A 134 -33.72 19.14 20.32
CA SER A 134 -32.81 18.18 20.96
C SER A 134 -31.61 17.81 20.09
N GLU A 135 -31.82 17.62 18.78
CA GLU A 135 -30.77 17.26 17.82
C GLU A 135 -29.64 18.30 17.76
N LYS A 136 -30.00 19.58 17.77
CA LYS A 136 -29.02 20.67 17.70
C LYS A 136 -28.24 20.79 19.00
N VAL A 137 -28.94 20.68 20.13
CA VAL A 137 -28.32 20.71 21.46
C VAL A 137 -27.36 19.53 21.62
N LYS A 138 -27.75 18.34 21.15
CA LYS A 138 -26.88 17.16 21.13
C LYS A 138 -25.63 17.40 20.30
N GLU A 139 -25.75 17.99 19.10
CA GLU A 139 -24.59 18.34 18.25
C GLU A 139 -23.62 19.28 18.98
N VAL A 140 -24.13 20.28 19.71
CA VAL A 140 -23.31 21.23 20.48
C VAL A 140 -22.63 20.54 21.66
N ILE A 141 -23.36 19.71 22.43
CA ILE A 141 -22.80 18.94 23.54
C ILE A 141 -21.71 17.98 23.04
N ASP A 142 -21.99 17.22 21.99
CA ASP A 142 -21.06 16.26 21.37
C ASP A 142 -19.77 16.96 20.91
N LYS A 143 -19.86 18.24 20.50
CA LYS A 143 -18.71 19.02 20.03
C LYS A 143 -17.88 19.64 21.14
N TYR A 144 -18.51 20.33 22.10
CA TYR A 144 -17.78 21.17 23.06
C TYR A 144 -17.67 20.57 24.46
N SER A 145 -18.66 19.79 24.87
CA SER A 145 -18.87 19.38 26.27
C SER A 145 -18.85 17.86 26.48
N TYR A 146 -18.57 17.08 25.43
CA TYR A 146 -18.64 15.62 25.47
C TYR A 146 -17.69 14.99 26.52
N PHE A 147 -16.60 15.65 26.87
CA PHE A 147 -15.60 15.15 27.83
C PHE A 147 -15.62 15.87 29.18
N VAL A 148 -16.66 16.68 29.44
CA VAL A 148 -16.91 17.24 30.76
C VAL A 148 -17.07 16.11 31.78
N ALA A 149 -16.51 16.31 32.99
CA ALA A 149 -16.43 15.28 34.02
C ALA A 149 -17.81 14.85 34.58
N ALA A 150 -18.76 15.79 34.65
CA ALA A 150 -20.11 15.52 35.12
C ALA A 150 -20.96 14.80 34.04
N PRO A 151 -21.80 13.81 34.41
CA PRO A 151 -22.81 13.25 33.51
C PRO A 151 -23.76 14.33 33.00
N ILE A 152 -23.99 14.35 31.69
CA ILE A 152 -24.93 15.24 31.00
C ILE A 152 -26.09 14.39 30.48
N LEU A 153 -27.30 14.71 30.95
CA LEU A 153 -28.54 14.09 30.51
C LEU A 153 -29.30 15.06 29.61
N LEU A 154 -29.52 14.71 28.35
CA LEU A 154 -30.34 15.48 27.42
C LEU A 154 -31.73 14.83 27.34
N ASN A 155 -32.78 15.54 27.77
CA ASN A 155 -34.15 15.03 27.82
C ASN A 155 -34.28 13.66 28.53
N GLY A 156 -33.46 13.44 29.56
CA GLY A 156 -33.41 12.20 30.35
C GLY A 156 -32.41 11.14 29.86
N GLU A 157 -31.80 11.31 28.68
CA GLU A 157 -30.81 10.36 28.14
C GLU A 157 -29.38 10.86 28.34
N ARG A 158 -28.49 10.00 28.85
CA ARG A 158 -27.08 10.35 29.03
C ARG A 158 -26.34 10.43 27.69
N VAL A 159 -25.80 11.60 27.36
CA VAL A 159 -25.12 11.83 26.08
C VAL A 159 -23.59 11.69 26.15
N ASN A 160 -22.95 12.04 27.26
CA ASN A 160 -21.50 11.87 27.46
C ASN A 160 -21.15 10.58 28.21
N SER A 161 -20.91 9.51 27.47
CA SER A 161 -20.63 8.19 28.03
C SER A 161 -19.15 7.80 28.03
N LEU A 162 -18.30 8.47 27.27
CA LEU A 162 -16.88 8.13 27.18
C LEU A 162 -16.02 8.94 28.14
N ASN A 163 -15.02 8.27 28.70
CA ASN A 163 -14.01 8.89 29.54
C ASN A 163 -13.01 9.69 28.71
N ALA A 164 -12.52 10.81 29.27
CA ALA A 164 -11.41 11.57 28.73
C ALA A 164 -10.08 10.79 28.91
N ILE A 165 -9.83 9.80 28.06
CA ILE A 165 -8.75 8.82 28.27
C ILE A 165 -7.35 9.44 28.33
N TRP A 166 -7.14 10.62 27.73
CA TRP A 166 -5.87 11.35 27.78
C TRP A 166 -5.54 11.90 29.18
N THR A 167 -6.51 11.92 30.10
CA THR A 167 -6.30 12.36 31.48
C THR A 167 -5.82 11.21 32.39
N LEU A 168 -6.10 9.98 31.98
CA LEU A 168 -5.72 8.75 32.69
C LEU A 168 -4.22 8.47 32.54
N GLN A 169 -3.67 7.59 33.38
CA GLN A 169 -2.30 7.14 33.17
C GLN A 169 -2.26 6.18 31.97
N PRO A 170 -1.22 6.22 31.12
CA PRO A 170 -1.14 5.36 29.93
C PRO A 170 -1.29 3.87 30.23
N LYS A 171 -0.80 3.41 31.39
CA LYS A 171 -0.91 2.03 31.86
C LYS A 171 -2.35 1.57 32.18
N ASP A 172 -3.24 2.51 32.46
CA ASP A 172 -4.62 2.23 32.87
C ASP A 172 -5.59 2.28 31.67
N VAL A 173 -5.08 2.57 30.46
CA VAL A 173 -5.88 2.66 29.23
C VAL A 173 -5.66 1.42 28.38
N THR A 174 -6.73 0.65 28.17
CA THR A 174 -6.66 -0.56 27.33
C THR A 174 -6.70 -0.23 25.84
N LYS A 175 -6.34 -1.21 25.00
CA LYS A 175 -6.42 -1.07 23.54
C LYS A 175 -7.86 -0.81 23.08
N GLU A 176 -8.85 -1.45 23.70
CA GLU A 176 -10.27 -1.29 23.39
C GLU A 176 -10.76 0.13 23.71
N MET A 177 -10.24 0.73 24.80
CA MET A 177 -10.51 2.12 25.14
C MET A 177 -9.94 3.06 24.07
N HIS A 178 -8.70 2.80 23.60
CA HIS A 178 -8.09 3.55 22.50
C HIS A 178 -8.89 3.41 21.19
N GLU A 179 -9.30 2.20 20.81
CA GLU A 179 -10.10 1.97 19.58
C GLU A 179 -11.47 2.67 19.64
N THR A 180 -12.16 2.57 20.78
CA THR A 180 -13.46 3.23 20.98
C THR A 180 -13.32 4.75 20.89
N PHE A 181 -12.30 5.30 21.55
CA PHE A 181 -12.02 6.72 21.54
C PHE A 181 -11.61 7.23 20.15
N PHE A 182 -10.76 6.49 19.43
CA PHE A 182 -10.37 6.80 18.06
C PHE A 182 -11.61 6.90 17.14
N LYS A 183 -12.53 5.93 17.20
CA LYS A 183 -13.76 5.94 16.40
C LYS A 183 -14.62 7.16 16.71
N GLN A 184 -14.71 7.55 17.98
CA GLN A 184 -15.45 8.75 18.37
C GLN A 184 -14.81 10.03 17.80
N LEU A 185 -13.48 10.18 17.94
CA LEU A 185 -12.76 11.32 17.35
C LEU A 185 -12.91 11.37 15.83
N ALA A 186 -12.76 10.23 15.15
CA ALA A 186 -12.89 10.14 13.70
C ALA A 186 -14.29 10.57 13.24
N LYS A 187 -15.37 10.17 13.91
CA LYS A 187 -16.74 10.63 13.60
C LYS A 187 -16.89 12.16 13.67
N GLN A 188 -16.20 12.80 14.62
CA GLN A 188 -16.29 14.24 14.85
C GLN A 188 -15.38 15.05 13.93
N GLN A 189 -14.17 14.55 13.67
CA GLN A 189 -13.09 15.31 13.04
C GLN A 189 -12.86 14.94 11.57
N LYS A 190 -12.93 13.65 11.23
CA LYS A 190 -12.68 13.11 9.88
C LYS A 190 -13.56 11.90 9.60
N LYS A 191 -14.78 12.14 9.09
CA LYS A 191 -15.79 11.08 8.87
C LYS A 191 -15.31 9.94 7.96
N SER A 192 -14.40 10.20 7.03
CA SER A 192 -13.78 9.17 6.17
C SER A 192 -13.02 8.10 6.97
N GLU A 193 -12.52 8.46 8.15
CA GLU A 193 -11.72 7.59 9.02
C GLU A 193 -12.56 6.85 10.08
N ALA A 194 -13.87 7.09 10.14
CA ALA A 194 -14.74 6.61 11.23
C ALA A 194 -14.83 5.08 11.33
N PHE A 195 -14.53 4.37 10.24
CA PHE A 195 -14.56 2.90 10.17
C PHE A 195 -13.18 2.26 10.37
N GLN A 196 -12.15 3.08 10.57
CA GLN A 196 -10.78 2.61 10.66
C GLN A 196 -10.35 2.31 12.10
N ARG A 197 -9.15 1.76 12.23
CA ARG A 197 -8.47 1.53 13.50
C ARG A 197 -7.16 2.30 13.52
N PRO A 198 -6.66 2.71 14.71
CA PRO A 198 -5.33 3.26 14.81
C PRO A 198 -4.29 2.16 14.58
N CYS A 199 -3.31 2.40 13.71
CA CYS A 199 -2.14 1.53 13.55
C CYS A 199 -1.10 1.79 14.64
N TYR A 200 -0.93 3.05 15.04
CA TYR A 200 -0.09 3.45 16.16
C TYR A 200 -0.86 4.36 17.12
N THR A 201 -0.52 4.25 18.40
CA THR A 201 -1.06 5.05 19.50
C THR A 201 0.09 5.65 20.30
N ILE A 202 0.04 6.95 20.52
CA ILE A 202 0.99 7.68 21.35
C ILE A 202 0.18 8.34 22.47
N HIS A 203 0.29 7.82 23.69
CA HIS A 203 -0.30 8.43 24.87
C HIS A 203 0.82 9.08 25.67
N TYR A 204 0.84 10.42 25.68
CA TYR A 204 1.90 11.21 26.28
C TYR A 204 1.35 12.13 27.36
N LYS A 205 2.07 12.18 28.49
CA LYS A 205 1.73 13.00 29.65
C LYS A 205 3.00 13.55 30.26
N THR A 206 3.06 14.86 30.43
CA THR A 206 4.13 15.54 31.15
C THR A 206 3.57 16.78 31.86
N ASP A 207 4.14 17.12 33.00
CA ASP A 207 3.82 18.36 33.73
C ASP A 207 4.94 19.41 33.56
N THR A 208 6.08 19.04 32.95
CA THR A 208 7.24 19.92 32.74
C THR A 208 7.85 19.74 31.33
N PRO A 209 8.30 20.81 30.65
CA PRO A 209 8.26 22.22 31.05
C PRO A 209 6.86 22.87 30.94
N VAL A 210 5.91 22.18 30.32
CA VAL A 210 4.51 22.60 30.12
C VAL A 210 3.60 21.44 30.53
N SER A 211 2.47 21.73 31.17
CA SER A 211 1.46 20.70 31.43
C SER A 211 0.78 20.29 30.13
N LEU A 212 1.07 19.07 29.68
CA LEU A 212 0.60 18.51 28.42
C LEU A 212 0.09 17.09 28.63
N ARG A 213 -1.14 16.86 28.18
CA ARG A 213 -1.78 15.54 28.17
C ARG A 213 -2.30 15.28 26.76
N SER A 214 -1.80 14.25 26.09
CA SER A 214 -2.17 14.00 24.70
C SER A 214 -2.33 12.52 24.40
N VAL A 215 -3.25 12.27 23.49
CA VAL A 215 -3.41 10.97 22.85
C VAL A 215 -3.46 11.21 21.35
N LEU A 216 -2.45 10.69 20.66
CA LEU A 216 -2.27 10.80 19.23
C LEU A 216 -2.39 9.41 18.59
N TYR A 217 -2.96 9.38 17.40
CA TYR A 217 -3.20 8.19 16.61
C TYR A 217 -2.72 8.39 15.20
N ILE A 218 -2.14 7.32 14.66
CA ILE A 218 -1.86 7.20 13.22
C ILE A 218 -2.94 6.27 12.67
N PRO A 219 -3.80 6.72 11.74
CA PRO A 219 -4.82 5.87 11.12
C PRO A 219 -4.17 4.72 10.32
N GLN A 220 -4.89 3.62 10.15
CA GLN A 220 -4.46 2.54 9.25
C GLN A 220 -4.64 2.90 7.75
N HIS A 221 -5.33 4.01 7.45
CA HIS A 221 -5.68 4.41 6.09
C HIS A 221 -4.44 4.58 5.24
N ARG A 222 -4.49 4.02 4.03
CA ARG A 222 -3.51 4.33 3.01
C ARG A 222 -4.03 5.51 2.22
N PHE A 223 -3.44 6.68 2.44
CA PHE A 223 -3.73 7.86 1.64
C PHE A 223 -3.47 7.56 0.16
N SER A 224 -4.49 7.74 -0.66
CA SER A 224 -4.33 7.68 -2.11
C SER A 224 -3.66 8.96 -2.62
N LEU A 225 -3.01 8.87 -3.79
CA LEU A 225 -2.40 10.04 -4.44
C LEU A 225 -3.45 11.13 -4.74
N LEU A 226 -4.70 10.74 -5.03
CA LEU A 226 -5.82 11.64 -5.26
C LEU A 226 -6.24 12.38 -3.97
N GLU A 227 -6.30 11.67 -2.84
CA GLU A 227 -6.55 12.28 -1.53
C GLU A 227 -5.44 13.26 -1.14
N TYR A 228 -4.17 12.94 -1.43
CA TYR A 228 -3.06 13.87 -1.22
C TYR A 228 -3.21 15.14 -2.08
N ALA A 229 -3.51 14.98 -3.38
CA ALA A 229 -3.69 16.09 -4.30
C ALA A 229 -4.87 17.01 -3.92
N THR A 230 -5.98 16.42 -3.45
CA THR A 230 -7.16 17.16 -3.00
C THR A 230 -6.98 17.79 -1.61
N GLN A 231 -6.28 17.10 -0.69
CA GLN A 231 -5.96 17.64 0.64
C GLN A 231 -4.88 18.72 0.62
N ALA A 232 -4.05 18.81 -0.42
CA ALA A 232 -3.12 19.93 -0.59
C ALA A 232 -3.84 21.29 -0.54
N GLN A 233 -5.10 21.33 -1.01
CA GLN A 233 -5.96 22.52 -0.96
C GLN A 233 -6.73 22.66 0.36
N ASN A 234 -7.18 21.56 0.98
CA ASN A 234 -8.08 21.60 2.16
C ASN A 234 -7.46 21.22 3.52
N ARG A 235 -6.18 20.84 3.60
CA ARG A 235 -5.31 20.63 4.79
C ARG A 235 -6.01 20.22 6.09
N GLU A 236 -6.95 19.27 6.05
CA GLU A 236 -7.70 18.85 7.24
C GLU A 236 -6.76 18.18 8.26
N CYS A 237 -6.63 18.76 9.45
CA CYS A 237 -5.89 18.19 10.57
C CYS A 237 -6.87 17.45 11.47
N GLY A 238 -6.52 16.26 11.95
CA GLY A 238 -7.34 15.50 12.89
C GLY A 238 -6.97 15.72 14.36
N LEU A 239 -6.19 16.76 14.67
CA LEU A 239 -5.75 17.04 16.04
C LEU A 239 -6.57 18.17 16.64
N SER A 240 -7.18 17.96 17.80
CA SER A 240 -7.95 19.01 18.49
C SER A 240 -7.27 19.46 19.79
N LEU A 241 -7.38 20.77 20.08
CA LEU A 241 -6.86 21.39 21.29
C LEU A 241 -7.97 21.51 22.34
N TYR A 242 -7.68 21.00 23.53
CA TYR A 242 -8.51 21.07 24.72
C TYR A 242 -7.77 21.84 25.82
N ALA A 243 -8.53 22.38 26.76
CA ALA A 243 -8.02 22.84 28.05
C ALA A 243 -9.03 22.43 29.11
N ARG A 244 -8.58 21.70 30.14
CA ARG A 244 -9.45 21.17 31.20
C ARG A 244 -10.64 20.38 30.64
N ARG A 245 -10.38 19.55 29.63
CA ARG A 245 -11.39 18.74 28.91
C ARG A 245 -12.46 19.51 28.13
N VAL A 246 -12.32 20.83 28.00
CA VAL A 246 -13.19 21.65 27.14
C VAL A 246 -12.50 21.87 25.80
N LEU A 247 -13.24 21.67 24.70
CA LEU A 247 -12.70 21.90 23.36
C LEU A 247 -12.44 23.40 23.15
N ILE A 248 -11.18 23.74 22.89
CA ILE A 248 -10.75 25.12 22.61
C ILE A 248 -10.73 25.36 21.10
N LYS A 249 -10.10 24.45 20.36
CA LYS A 249 -9.99 24.56 18.90
C LYS A 249 -10.07 23.18 18.24
N PRO A 250 -11.11 22.92 17.42
CA PRO A 250 -11.13 21.72 16.60
C PRO A 250 -10.10 21.83 15.47
N ASN A 251 -9.52 20.70 15.08
CA ASN A 251 -8.61 20.60 13.92
C ASN A 251 -7.50 21.66 13.98
N ALA A 252 -6.86 21.82 15.15
CA ALA A 252 -5.83 22.77 15.47
C ALA A 252 -4.54 22.48 14.67
N ARG A 253 -4.54 22.92 13.41
CA ARG A 253 -3.49 22.63 12.45
C ARG A 253 -2.13 23.16 12.92
N GLU A 254 -2.08 24.19 13.76
CA GLU A 254 -0.85 24.83 14.23
C GLU A 254 -0.03 23.96 15.19
N LEU A 255 -0.64 22.97 15.82
CA LEU A 255 0.02 22.09 16.77
C LEU A 255 1.02 21.12 16.13
N LEU A 256 0.90 20.88 14.82
CA LEU A 256 1.76 19.96 14.09
C LEU A 256 2.30 20.59 12.80
N PRO A 257 3.54 20.24 12.41
CA PRO A 257 4.06 20.59 11.10
C PRO A 257 3.27 19.88 9.99
N ASN A 258 3.29 20.45 8.78
CA ASN A 258 2.44 20.00 7.66
C ASN A 258 2.65 18.53 7.27
N TYR A 259 3.87 18.00 7.42
CA TYR A 259 4.17 16.61 7.09
C TYR A 259 3.54 15.61 8.08
N LEU A 260 3.00 16.05 9.23
CA LEU A 260 2.30 15.23 10.23
C LEU A 260 0.77 15.40 10.23
N HIS A 261 0.19 16.00 9.19
CA HIS A 261 -1.27 16.25 9.12
C HIS A 261 -2.15 14.98 9.15
N PHE A 262 -1.55 13.81 8.91
CA PHE A 262 -2.22 12.51 8.98
C PHE A 262 -2.51 12.08 10.42
N ILE A 263 -1.84 12.67 11.42
CA ILE A 263 -2.07 12.36 12.84
C ILE A 263 -3.45 12.85 13.26
N MET A 264 -4.15 12.01 14.02
CA MET A 264 -5.42 12.35 14.68
C MET A 264 -5.28 12.27 16.19
N GLY A 265 -6.10 13.01 16.94
CA GLY A 265 -6.05 12.92 18.40
C GLY A 265 -6.51 14.16 19.13
N VAL A 266 -6.06 14.24 20.38
CA VAL A 266 -6.31 15.35 21.29
C VAL A 266 -5.04 15.78 22.00
N VAL A 267 -4.92 17.09 22.20
CA VAL A 267 -3.93 17.71 23.08
C VAL A 267 -4.69 18.53 24.10
N ASP A 268 -4.49 18.26 25.37
CA ASP A 268 -5.05 19.03 26.48
C ASP A 268 -3.90 19.72 27.22
N SER A 269 -3.93 21.06 27.20
CA SER A 269 -2.91 21.90 27.84
C SER A 269 -3.49 23.24 28.25
N GLU A 270 -3.09 23.69 29.44
CA GLU A 270 -3.46 25.02 29.95
C GLU A 270 -2.46 26.10 29.51
N ASP A 271 -1.19 25.73 29.34
CA ASP A 271 -0.11 26.68 29.08
C ASP A 271 0.12 26.95 27.58
N VAL A 272 -0.65 26.34 26.67
CA VAL A 272 -0.52 26.58 25.23
C VAL A 272 -1.27 27.86 24.84
N PRO A 273 -0.57 28.96 24.51
CA PRO A 273 -1.24 30.18 24.08
C PRO A 273 -1.99 29.94 22.76
N LEU A 274 -3.22 30.44 22.68
CA LEU A 274 -4.09 30.35 21.49
C LEU A 274 -3.47 30.95 20.21
N ASN A 275 -2.45 31.78 20.37
CA ASN A 275 -1.76 32.51 19.32
C ASN A 275 -0.41 31.87 18.92
N LEU A 276 -0.20 30.57 19.21
CA LEU A 276 1.06 29.89 18.89
C LEU A 276 1.31 29.95 17.37
N SER A 277 2.25 30.80 16.95
CA SER A 277 2.71 30.85 15.57
C SER A 277 3.56 29.60 15.30
N ARG A 278 3.38 29.00 14.11
CA ARG A 278 4.10 27.80 13.66
C ARG A 278 5.61 28.03 13.46
N GLU A 279 6.12 29.22 13.77
CA GLU A 279 7.45 29.69 13.42
C GLU A 279 8.54 29.14 14.34
N MET A 280 8.19 28.54 15.49
CA MET A 280 9.15 28.04 16.49
C MET A 280 9.38 26.52 16.48
N LEU A 281 8.85 25.77 15.51
CA LEU A 281 9.28 24.37 15.32
C LEU A 281 10.62 24.37 14.60
N GLN A 282 11.70 24.16 15.36
CA GLN A 282 13.00 23.80 14.78
C GLN A 282 12.84 22.44 14.07
N ASN A 283 12.52 22.50 12.78
CA ASN A 283 12.56 21.32 11.92
C ASN A 283 14.04 20.91 11.84
N ASN A 284 14.36 19.72 12.36
CA ASN A 284 15.65 19.08 12.11
C ASN A 284 15.43 18.02 11.01
N PRO A 285 15.76 18.31 9.74
CA PRO A 285 15.59 17.36 8.64
C PRO A 285 16.30 16.03 8.88
N GLU A 286 17.42 16.02 9.61
CA GLU A 286 18.17 14.80 9.90
C GLU A 286 17.39 13.84 10.81
N GLU A 287 16.65 14.35 11.81
CA GLU A 287 15.82 13.50 12.68
C GLU A 287 14.70 12.82 11.89
N ILE A 288 14.12 13.52 10.92
CA ILE A 288 13.11 12.96 10.02
C ILE A 288 13.76 11.94 9.07
N ALA A 289 14.94 12.24 8.56
CA ALA A 289 15.68 11.35 7.65
C ALA A 289 16.01 9.99 8.28
N LYS A 290 16.15 9.90 9.62
CA LYS A 290 16.33 8.62 10.33
C LYS A 290 15.16 7.65 10.15
N LEU A 291 13.97 8.16 9.90
CA LEU A 291 12.75 7.35 9.72
C LEU A 291 12.59 6.83 8.28
N MET A 292 13.35 7.37 7.33
CA MET A 292 13.25 6.97 5.94
C MET A 292 13.85 5.58 5.72
N LEU A 293 13.20 4.80 4.86
CA LEU A 293 13.56 3.41 4.58
C LEU A 293 13.82 3.22 3.08
N PHE A 294 14.89 2.52 2.76
CA PHE A 294 15.37 2.28 1.39
C PHE A 294 15.88 0.86 1.26
N GLU A 295 15.97 0.37 0.03
CA GLU A 295 16.78 -0.81 -0.24
C GLU A 295 18.26 -0.43 -0.36
N SER A 296 19.13 -1.42 -0.15
CA SER A 296 20.58 -1.25 -0.31
C SER A 296 21.14 -2.33 -1.20
N SER A 297 22.18 -1.98 -1.95
CA SER A 297 22.96 -2.90 -2.77
C SER A 297 23.62 -4.04 -1.96
N ASN A 298 23.89 -3.81 -0.67
CA ASN A 298 24.51 -4.80 0.21
C ASN A 298 23.51 -5.74 0.88
N LEU A 299 22.21 -5.48 0.70
CA LEU A 299 21.12 -6.26 1.30
C LEU A 299 20.36 -7.03 0.23
N LYS A 300 19.64 -8.07 0.67
CA LYS A 300 18.78 -8.87 -0.22
C LYS A 300 17.62 -8.02 -0.76
N PRO A 301 17.08 -8.33 -1.96
CA PRO A 301 15.88 -7.69 -2.49
C PRO A 301 14.73 -7.65 -1.47
N GLY A 302 14.08 -6.50 -1.34
CA GLY A 302 12.96 -6.28 -0.40
C GLY A 302 13.37 -6.03 1.06
N VAL A 303 14.64 -6.14 1.42
CA VAL A 303 15.12 -5.82 2.77
C VAL A 303 15.42 -4.33 2.86
N LEU A 304 14.62 -3.64 3.68
CA LEU A 304 14.77 -2.21 3.92
C LEU A 304 15.84 -1.91 4.99
N THR A 305 16.54 -0.79 4.80
CA THR A 305 17.51 -0.17 5.71
C THR A 305 17.25 1.32 5.78
N ASN A 306 17.90 2.02 6.71
CA ASN A 306 17.88 3.49 6.78
C ASN A 306 19.32 4.06 6.70
N LEU A 307 19.43 5.38 6.71
CA LEU A 307 20.72 6.10 6.67
C LEU A 307 21.60 5.81 7.91
N THR A 308 21.00 5.59 9.07
CA THR A 308 21.75 5.26 10.31
C THR A 308 22.44 3.91 10.17
N GLU A 309 21.72 2.90 9.69
CA GLU A 309 22.24 1.56 9.47
C GLU A 309 23.25 1.51 8.30
N TYR A 310 23.05 2.33 7.26
CA TYR A 310 24.07 2.52 6.22
C TYR A 310 25.38 3.05 6.82
N CYS A 311 25.32 4.10 7.64
CA CYS A 311 26.50 4.69 8.29
C CYS A 311 27.31 3.67 9.13
N LYS A 312 26.64 2.69 9.75
CA LYS A 312 27.29 1.61 10.51
C LYS A 312 28.05 0.60 9.64
N ARG A 313 27.65 0.45 8.37
CA ARG A 313 28.27 -0.48 7.40
C ARG A 313 29.27 0.19 6.46
N MET A 314 29.49 1.50 6.62
CA MET A 314 30.48 2.22 5.82
C MET A 314 31.89 1.67 6.05
N GLN A 315 32.69 1.68 4.98
CA GLN A 315 34.12 1.35 5.08
C GLN A 315 34.86 2.42 5.88
N GLU A 316 35.98 2.05 6.54
CA GLU A 316 36.71 2.95 7.46
C GLU A 316 37.12 4.29 6.83
N ASP A 317 37.50 4.30 5.55
CA ASP A 317 37.92 5.49 4.81
C ASP A 317 36.80 6.20 4.04
N GLN A 318 35.56 5.69 4.12
CA GLN A 318 34.43 6.23 3.36
C GLN A 318 33.85 7.48 4.05
N LYS A 319 33.87 8.60 3.33
CA LYS A 319 33.34 9.90 3.81
C LYS A 319 31.93 10.21 3.32
N GLU A 320 31.50 9.59 2.23
CA GLU A 320 30.28 9.94 1.49
C GLU A 320 29.26 8.81 1.57
N ILE A 321 27.97 9.14 1.58
CA ILE A 321 26.87 8.18 1.48
C ILE A 321 26.41 8.15 0.01
N TYR A 322 26.44 6.98 -0.62
CA TYR A 322 26.05 6.84 -2.02
C TYR A 322 24.59 6.41 -2.15
N TYR A 323 23.87 7.05 -3.07
CA TYR A 323 22.49 6.72 -3.40
C TYR A 323 22.26 6.77 -4.90
N MET A 324 21.19 6.12 -5.38
CA MET A 324 20.78 6.17 -6.77
C MET A 324 19.27 6.07 -6.85
N PHE A 325 18.66 6.93 -7.65
CA PHE A 325 17.25 6.80 -7.99
C PHE A 325 17.07 5.85 -9.19
N SER A 326 16.13 4.92 -9.07
CA SER A 326 15.71 4.04 -10.15
C SER A 326 14.30 3.52 -9.87
N PRO A 327 13.40 3.36 -10.85
CA PRO A 327 12.02 2.91 -10.57
C PRO A 327 11.89 1.52 -9.94
N THR A 328 12.89 0.65 -10.13
CA THR A 328 12.89 -0.71 -9.58
C THR A 328 14.30 -1.16 -9.21
N ARG A 329 14.39 -2.14 -8.30
CA ARG A 329 15.67 -2.76 -7.96
C ARG A 329 16.40 -3.33 -9.17
N HIS A 330 15.70 -4.01 -10.07
CA HIS A 330 16.30 -4.64 -11.24
C HIS A 330 17.02 -3.59 -12.12
N LEU A 331 16.35 -2.46 -12.39
CA LEU A 331 16.93 -1.35 -13.14
C LEU A 331 18.10 -0.68 -12.41
N ALA A 332 18.04 -0.63 -11.07
CA ALA A 332 19.16 -0.13 -10.26
C ALA A 332 20.38 -1.05 -10.39
N GLU A 333 20.20 -2.36 -10.23
CA GLU A 333 21.30 -3.34 -10.29
C GLU A 333 21.89 -3.46 -11.70
N SER A 334 21.10 -3.24 -12.75
CA SER A 334 21.55 -3.20 -14.15
C SER A 334 21.96 -1.80 -14.62
N SER A 335 22.16 -0.84 -13.72
CA SER A 335 22.50 0.53 -14.09
C SER A 335 24.00 0.67 -14.39
N PRO A 336 24.40 1.40 -15.45
CA PRO A 336 25.81 1.68 -15.71
C PRO A 336 26.47 2.44 -14.55
N TYR A 337 25.73 3.31 -13.87
CA TYR A 337 26.26 4.07 -12.73
C TYR A 337 26.55 3.16 -11.53
N TYR A 338 25.67 2.19 -11.28
CA TYR A 338 25.86 1.25 -10.18
C TYR A 338 27.01 0.27 -10.46
N GLU A 339 27.19 -0.17 -11.71
CA GLU A 339 28.34 -0.99 -12.12
C GLU A 339 29.68 -0.34 -11.73
N LEU A 340 29.81 0.97 -12.00
CA LEU A 340 30.96 1.78 -11.62
C LEU A 340 31.18 1.81 -10.10
N VAL A 341 30.14 2.08 -9.31
CA VAL A 341 30.25 2.15 -7.85
C VAL A 341 30.57 0.77 -7.23
N ARG A 342 29.92 -0.27 -7.76
CA ARG A 342 30.12 -1.67 -7.36
C ARG A 342 31.54 -2.15 -7.61
N SER A 343 32.19 -1.71 -8.69
CA SER A 343 33.60 -2.04 -8.97
C SER A 343 34.57 -1.60 -7.88
N GLN A 344 34.18 -0.63 -7.05
CA GLN A 344 34.95 -0.13 -5.90
C GLN A 344 34.44 -0.68 -4.56
N ASN A 345 33.57 -1.70 -4.59
CA ASN A 345 32.98 -2.36 -3.43
C ASN A 345 32.22 -1.41 -2.48
N LYS A 346 31.60 -0.35 -3.01
CA LYS A 346 30.87 0.65 -2.23
C LYS A 346 29.36 0.33 -2.17
N GLU A 347 28.76 0.55 -1.00
CA GLU A 347 27.31 0.40 -0.78
C GLU A 347 26.54 1.55 -1.43
N VAL A 348 25.43 1.26 -2.10
CA VAL A 348 24.52 2.26 -2.70
C VAL A 348 23.10 2.04 -2.16
N LEU A 349 22.47 3.11 -1.68
CA LEU A 349 21.04 3.12 -1.37
C LEU A 349 20.22 3.26 -2.65
N PHE A 350 19.19 2.44 -2.80
CA PHE A 350 18.28 2.51 -3.94
C PHE A 350 17.01 3.26 -3.56
N LEU A 351 16.76 4.36 -4.27
CA LEU A 351 15.58 5.22 -4.12
C LEU A 351 14.60 4.92 -5.25
N TYR A 352 13.35 4.60 -4.92
CA TYR A 352 12.36 4.17 -5.92
C TYR A 352 11.34 5.25 -6.24
N GLU A 353 11.05 6.14 -5.28
CA GLU A 353 10.05 7.18 -5.48
C GLU A 353 10.68 8.50 -5.96
N PRO A 354 10.08 9.20 -6.94
CA PRO A 354 10.56 10.50 -7.42
C PRO A 354 10.76 11.54 -6.32
N ALA A 355 9.97 11.45 -5.24
CA ALA A 355 10.08 12.34 -4.09
C ALA A 355 11.36 12.10 -3.28
N ASP A 356 11.84 10.85 -3.18
CA ASP A 356 13.04 10.50 -2.42
C ASP A 356 14.27 11.22 -2.97
N GLU A 357 14.37 11.29 -4.30
CA GLU A 357 15.45 11.99 -5.00
C GLU A 357 15.50 13.48 -4.64
N LEU A 358 14.33 14.14 -4.58
CA LEU A 358 14.25 15.55 -4.18
C LEU A 358 14.59 15.75 -2.70
N VAL A 359 14.17 14.82 -1.84
CA VAL A 359 14.50 14.84 -0.41
C VAL A 359 16.01 14.72 -0.20
N PHE A 360 16.68 13.82 -0.92
CA PHE A 360 18.14 13.66 -0.81
C PHE A 360 18.90 14.90 -1.29
N LEU A 361 18.44 15.54 -2.38
CA LEU A 361 19.01 16.80 -2.86
C LEU A 361 18.86 17.94 -1.84
N ALA A 362 17.72 18.01 -1.15
CA ALA A 362 17.47 19.01 -0.12
C ALA A 362 18.23 18.72 1.19
N LEU A 363 18.39 17.45 1.56
CA LEU A 363 19.05 17.02 2.79
C LEU A 363 20.57 17.28 2.74
N GLN A 364 21.21 17.11 1.56
CA GLN A 364 22.64 17.32 1.27
C GLN A 364 23.63 16.44 2.04
N GLN A 365 23.43 16.22 3.33
CA GLN A 365 24.27 15.42 4.21
C GLN A 365 23.46 14.75 5.31
N PHE A 366 24.02 13.70 5.91
CA PHE A 366 23.47 13.04 7.09
C PHE A 366 24.61 12.60 8.01
N ASN A 367 24.53 12.88 9.31
CA ASN A 367 25.61 12.61 10.27
C ASN A 367 26.97 13.16 9.82
N MET A 368 26.99 14.40 9.30
CA MET A 368 28.19 15.07 8.74
C MET A 368 28.82 14.36 7.52
N LYS A 369 28.08 13.47 6.86
CA LYS A 369 28.52 12.76 5.66
C LYS A 369 27.71 13.24 4.45
N PRO A 370 28.34 13.77 3.39
CA PRO A 370 27.62 14.22 2.21
C PRO A 370 26.90 13.06 1.51
N LEU A 371 25.69 13.33 1.03
CA LEU A 371 24.91 12.44 0.18
C LEU A 371 25.33 12.68 -1.27
N VAL A 372 25.80 11.64 -1.94
CA VAL A 372 26.33 11.72 -3.30
C VAL A 372 25.60 10.73 -4.21
N GLY A 373 24.98 11.24 -5.27
CA GLY A 373 24.36 10.41 -6.29
C GLY A 373 25.40 9.54 -7.02
N ALA A 374 25.04 8.29 -7.32
CA ALA A 374 25.88 7.34 -8.03
C ALA A 374 26.34 7.90 -9.39
N GLU A 375 25.52 8.72 -10.04
CA GLU A 375 25.80 9.36 -11.33
C GLU A 375 26.91 10.40 -11.22
N LYS A 376 26.86 11.26 -10.20
CA LYS A 376 27.89 12.27 -9.92
C LYS A 376 29.21 11.63 -9.50
N TRP A 377 29.13 10.57 -8.70
CA TRP A 377 30.32 9.81 -8.36
C TRP A 377 30.91 9.11 -9.60
N ALA A 378 30.08 8.52 -10.45
CA ALA A 378 30.50 7.86 -11.68
C ALA A 378 31.16 8.84 -12.65
N GLU A 379 30.63 10.06 -12.80
CA GLU A 379 31.27 11.14 -13.56
C GLU A 379 32.67 11.46 -13.02
N SER A 380 32.79 11.65 -11.70
CA SER A 380 34.06 11.93 -11.04
C SER A 380 35.06 10.78 -11.18
N ALA A 381 34.58 9.53 -11.14
CA ALA A 381 35.40 8.34 -11.32
C ALA A 381 35.82 8.15 -12.79
N ALA A 382 34.96 8.50 -13.74
CA ALA A 382 35.26 8.48 -15.17
C ALA A 382 36.32 9.54 -15.51
N ALA A 383 36.23 10.75 -14.96
CA ALA A 383 37.22 11.81 -15.16
C ALA A 383 38.60 11.48 -14.57
N LYS A 384 38.66 10.72 -13.47
CA LYS A 384 39.92 10.26 -12.86
C LYS A 384 40.49 8.99 -13.50
N GLY A 385 39.73 8.35 -14.39
CA GLY A 385 40.01 7.05 -14.97
C GLY A 385 40.91 7.05 -16.20
N GLU A 386 41.55 8.17 -16.55
CA GLU A 386 42.60 8.18 -17.56
C GLU A 386 43.80 7.31 -17.09
N ASP A 387 44.04 6.21 -17.82
CA ASP A 387 45.28 5.43 -17.87
C ASP A 387 45.89 4.91 -16.56
N LYS A 388 45.29 3.87 -15.97
CA LYS A 388 46.04 2.96 -15.07
C LYS A 388 46.10 1.50 -15.47
N ASP A 389 45.32 1.06 -16.47
CA ASP A 389 45.35 -0.33 -16.93
C ASP A 389 45.95 -0.43 -18.34
N LYS A 390 47.29 -0.34 -18.40
CA LYS A 390 48.07 -0.72 -19.58
C LYS A 390 48.20 -2.24 -19.62
N THR A 391 47.09 -2.93 -19.88
CA THR A 391 47.13 -4.35 -20.25
C THR A 391 47.32 -4.44 -21.76
N GLU A 392 48.51 -4.90 -22.18
CA GLU A 392 48.91 -5.04 -23.58
C GLU A 392 48.03 -6.08 -24.30
N GLY A 393 47.14 -5.61 -25.18
CA GLY A 393 46.45 -6.46 -26.15
C GLY A 393 45.05 -5.97 -26.53
N ARG A 394 44.92 -5.35 -27.72
CA ARG A 394 43.66 -4.95 -28.39
C ARG A 394 42.93 -3.71 -27.84
N GLN A 395 43.65 -2.62 -27.55
CA GLN A 395 43.03 -1.31 -27.40
C GLN A 395 42.84 -0.62 -28.76
N PHE A 396 41.85 0.27 -28.88
CA PHE A 396 41.72 1.17 -30.02
C PHE A 396 42.98 2.06 -30.09
N ARG A 397 43.51 2.30 -31.29
CA ARG A 397 44.60 3.30 -31.44
C ARG A 397 44.04 4.68 -31.13
N ASP A 398 44.84 5.59 -30.58
CA ASP A 398 44.41 6.95 -30.22
C ASP A 398 43.78 7.72 -31.40
N ILE A 399 44.30 7.49 -32.61
CA ILE A 399 43.78 8.07 -33.86
C ILE A 399 42.36 7.53 -34.14
N ASP A 400 42.17 6.21 -34.08
CA ASP A 400 40.89 5.55 -34.34
C ASP A 400 39.86 5.91 -33.26
N LYS A 401 40.30 6.09 -32.01
CA LYS A 401 39.49 6.58 -30.89
C LYS A 401 38.96 7.97 -31.19
N LYS A 402 39.86 8.93 -31.49
CA LYS A 402 39.46 10.31 -31.78
C LYS A 402 38.52 10.38 -32.97
N GLU A 403 38.83 9.66 -34.04
CA GLU A 403 38.01 9.57 -35.24
C GLU A 403 36.58 9.06 -34.94
N LEU A 404 36.44 8.04 -34.10
CA LEU A 404 35.14 7.52 -33.69
C LEU A 404 34.36 8.52 -32.83
N LEU A 405 35.00 9.13 -31.83
CA LEU A 405 34.33 10.06 -30.92
C LEU A 405 33.89 11.34 -31.65
N ASP A 406 34.73 11.88 -32.54
CA ASP A 406 34.40 13.05 -33.36
C ASP A 406 33.22 12.73 -34.30
N TRP A 407 33.20 11.53 -34.90
CA TRP A 407 32.08 11.06 -35.72
C TRP A 407 30.78 10.98 -34.90
N ILE A 408 30.79 10.30 -33.74
CA ILE A 408 29.60 10.19 -32.85
C ILE A 408 29.08 11.58 -32.47
N LYS A 409 29.97 12.50 -32.08
CA LYS A 409 29.60 13.86 -31.69
C LYS A 409 28.98 14.65 -32.85
N SER A 410 29.52 14.47 -34.07
CA SER A 410 28.98 15.10 -35.27
C SER A 410 27.61 14.56 -35.67
N THR A 411 27.41 13.23 -35.57
CA THR A 411 26.16 12.55 -35.92
C THR A 411 25.03 12.88 -34.94
N LEU A 412 25.31 12.88 -33.63
CA LEU A 412 24.30 13.18 -32.60
C LEU A 412 24.05 14.69 -32.44
N GLY A 413 25.01 15.53 -32.83
CA GLY A 413 24.95 16.98 -32.71
C GLY A 413 25.34 17.50 -31.33
N SER A 414 25.83 18.74 -31.28
CA SER A 414 26.32 19.42 -30.07
C SER A 414 25.25 19.70 -29.01
N VAL A 415 23.98 19.67 -29.42
CA VAL A 415 22.82 19.84 -28.53
C VAL A 415 22.62 18.61 -27.64
N LYS A 416 22.75 17.41 -28.23
CA LYS A 416 22.58 16.13 -27.52
C LYS A 416 23.84 15.73 -26.76
N VAL A 417 25.02 16.02 -27.33
CA VAL A 417 26.32 15.64 -26.77
C VAL A 417 27.22 16.87 -26.70
N PHE A 418 27.24 17.52 -25.54
CA PHE A 418 28.09 18.67 -25.30
C PHE A 418 29.56 18.25 -25.20
N ASP A 419 29.83 17.18 -24.44
CA ASP A 419 31.14 16.58 -24.30
C ASP A 419 31.11 15.06 -24.57
N ILE A 420 32.24 14.49 -24.97
CA ILE A 420 32.34 13.07 -25.29
C ILE A 420 33.68 12.50 -24.81
N ALA A 421 33.63 11.39 -24.08
CA ALA A 421 34.80 10.72 -23.54
C ALA A 421 34.81 9.24 -23.91
N GLY A 422 35.98 8.68 -24.21
CA GLY A 422 36.13 7.26 -24.52
C GLY A 422 36.91 6.53 -23.43
N ASN A 423 36.39 5.38 -22.98
CA ASN A 423 37.04 4.52 -21.98
C ASN A 423 37.13 3.07 -22.47
N HIS A 424 37.95 2.26 -21.80
CA HIS A 424 38.21 0.85 -22.13
C HIS A 424 37.73 -0.15 -21.07
N ARG A 425 36.92 0.31 -20.12
CA ARG A 425 36.54 -0.49 -18.96
C ARG A 425 35.71 -1.71 -19.39
N PRO A 426 35.92 -2.90 -18.81
CA PRO A 426 34.97 -4.00 -18.93
C PRO A 426 33.61 -3.55 -18.38
N SER A 427 32.59 -3.49 -19.23
CA SER A 427 31.22 -3.12 -18.86
C SER A 427 30.22 -3.77 -19.80
N GLU A 428 29.02 -4.07 -19.30
CA GLU A 428 27.89 -4.58 -20.08
C GLU A 428 27.21 -3.47 -20.89
N HIS A 429 27.53 -2.21 -20.62
CA HIS A 429 26.92 -1.05 -21.27
C HIS A 429 27.84 -0.46 -22.36
N PRO A 430 27.30 -0.19 -23.57
CA PRO A 430 28.08 0.42 -24.66
C PRO A 430 28.40 1.90 -24.38
N VAL A 431 27.51 2.60 -23.69
CA VAL A 431 27.65 4.02 -23.36
C VAL A 431 27.05 4.32 -21.98
N MET A 432 27.49 5.41 -21.38
CA MET A 432 26.90 6.01 -20.18
C MET A 432 26.77 7.52 -20.39
N LEU A 433 25.64 8.10 -19.98
CA LEU A 433 25.40 9.54 -20.07
C LEU A 433 25.57 10.20 -18.70
N THR A 434 26.36 11.26 -18.59
CA THR A 434 26.41 12.11 -17.39
C THR A 434 26.07 13.54 -17.75
N ILE A 435 25.78 14.37 -16.76
CA ILE A 435 25.60 15.80 -16.94
C ILE A 435 26.48 16.52 -15.91
N LYS A 436 26.93 17.73 -16.21
CA LYS A 436 27.79 18.51 -15.31
C LYS A 436 27.08 18.99 -14.03
N HIS A 437 25.76 19.15 -14.12
CA HIS A 437 24.91 19.57 -13.00
C HIS A 437 24.37 18.34 -12.22
N GLU A 438 23.58 18.55 -11.17
CA GLU A 438 22.98 17.43 -10.42
C GLU A 438 21.92 16.68 -11.26
N MET A 439 22.15 15.39 -11.53
CA MET A 439 21.26 14.55 -12.35
C MET A 439 19.84 14.46 -11.77
N GLY A 440 19.71 14.42 -10.44
CA GLY A 440 18.39 14.41 -9.79
C GLY A 440 17.62 15.71 -9.98
N ALA A 441 18.31 16.87 -10.00
CA ALA A 441 17.67 18.16 -10.26
C ALA A 441 17.17 18.24 -11.71
N ALA A 442 17.96 17.75 -12.67
CA ALA A 442 17.55 17.66 -14.07
C ALA A 442 16.28 16.81 -14.25
N ARG A 443 16.23 15.63 -13.62
CA ARG A 443 15.04 14.76 -13.61
C ARG A 443 13.82 15.45 -13.01
N HIS A 444 14.00 16.19 -11.92
CA HIS A 444 12.93 16.96 -11.30
C HIS A 444 12.34 18.01 -12.26
N LEU A 445 13.20 18.82 -12.91
CA LEU A 445 12.77 19.85 -13.87
C LEU A 445 12.01 19.28 -15.07
N LEU A 446 12.40 18.09 -15.54
CA LEU A 446 11.70 17.38 -16.62
C LEU A 446 10.31 16.91 -16.19
N ARG A 447 10.19 16.40 -14.95
CA ARG A 447 8.92 15.94 -14.36
C ARG A 447 7.94 17.10 -14.12
N THR A 448 8.42 18.25 -13.65
CA THR A 448 7.57 19.43 -13.39
C THR A 448 7.15 20.16 -14.67
N GLY A 449 7.78 19.86 -15.81
CA GLY A 449 7.48 20.50 -17.09
C GLY A 449 8.04 21.91 -17.23
N GLU A 450 8.90 22.35 -16.30
CA GLU A 450 9.71 23.57 -16.44
C GLU A 450 10.66 23.45 -17.64
N ILE A 451 11.12 22.23 -17.92
CA ILE A 451 11.79 21.88 -19.17
C ILE A 451 10.83 21.03 -20.02
N LYS A 452 10.46 21.56 -21.20
CA LYS A 452 9.50 20.92 -22.11
C LYS A 452 10.14 19.85 -22.98
N ASP A 453 11.30 20.16 -23.57
CA ASP A 453 11.94 19.35 -24.62
C ASP A 453 13.44 19.16 -24.41
N MET A 454 13.98 18.10 -25.04
CA MET A 454 15.40 17.73 -25.07
C MET A 454 16.33 18.87 -25.51
N GLU A 455 15.86 19.83 -26.30
CA GLU A 455 16.65 20.98 -26.79
C GLU A 455 17.06 21.96 -25.67
N HIS A 456 16.39 21.90 -24.51
CA HIS A 456 16.76 22.67 -23.32
C HIS A 456 17.80 21.95 -22.44
N LEU A 457 18.13 20.68 -22.71
CA LEU A 457 19.16 19.93 -21.99
C LEU A 457 20.58 20.42 -22.31
N VAL A 458 20.78 21.26 -23.33
CA VAL A 458 22.09 21.88 -23.62
C VAL A 458 22.64 22.60 -22.39
N PHE A 459 21.76 23.21 -21.58
CA PHE A 459 22.12 23.84 -20.32
C PHE A 459 22.73 22.85 -19.31
N LEU A 460 22.32 21.58 -19.34
CA LEU A 460 22.83 20.55 -18.46
C LEU A 460 24.23 20.07 -18.83
N GLN A 461 24.71 20.41 -20.05
CA GLN A 461 26.03 20.03 -20.56
C GLN A 461 26.26 18.51 -20.49
N PRO A 462 25.47 17.71 -21.25
CA PRO A 462 25.59 16.26 -21.24
C PRO A 462 26.94 15.78 -21.79
N CYS A 463 27.56 14.83 -21.09
CA CYS A 463 28.77 14.14 -21.50
C CYS A 463 28.47 12.66 -21.80
N LEU A 464 28.78 12.22 -23.02
CA LEU A 464 28.60 10.83 -23.44
C LEU A 464 29.91 10.06 -23.24
N HIS A 465 29.89 9.08 -22.35
CA HIS A 465 31.02 8.17 -22.10
C HIS A 465 30.86 6.92 -22.95
N VAL A 466 31.75 6.70 -23.91
CA VAL A 466 31.72 5.58 -24.86
C VAL A 466 32.67 4.48 -24.42
N ASN A 467 32.17 3.26 -24.28
CA ASN A 467 33.00 2.10 -23.98
C ASN A 467 33.56 1.47 -25.26
N LEU A 468 34.82 1.79 -25.55
CA LEU A 468 35.54 1.32 -26.75
C LEU A 468 35.83 -0.19 -26.72
N SER A 469 35.74 -0.83 -25.54
CA SER A 469 35.91 -2.27 -25.40
C SER A 469 34.64 -3.06 -25.75
N HIS A 470 33.47 -2.40 -25.74
CA HIS A 470 32.17 -3.03 -25.93
C HIS A 470 31.98 -3.56 -27.37
N PRO A 471 31.46 -4.80 -27.56
CA PRO A 471 31.28 -5.39 -28.89
C PRO A 471 30.43 -4.53 -29.84
N LEU A 472 29.35 -3.91 -29.34
CA LEU A 472 28.51 -3.01 -30.16
C LEU A 472 29.28 -1.79 -30.67
N ILE A 473 30.16 -1.20 -29.85
CA ILE A 473 30.94 -0.02 -30.25
C ILE A 473 32.03 -0.41 -31.27
N LYS A 474 32.65 -1.58 -31.10
CA LYS A 474 33.59 -2.15 -32.09
C LYS A 474 32.91 -2.42 -33.43
N SER A 475 31.71 -3.02 -33.41
CA SER A 475 30.92 -3.25 -34.62
C SER A 475 30.48 -1.95 -35.27
N LEU A 476 30.06 -0.95 -34.47
CA LEU A 476 29.69 0.38 -34.95
C LEU A 476 30.87 1.07 -35.68
N TYR A 477 32.09 0.99 -35.14
CA TYR A 477 33.27 1.56 -35.78
C TYR A 477 33.57 0.96 -37.15
N ASN A 478 33.34 -0.34 -37.34
CA ASN A 478 33.47 -0.97 -38.64
C ASN A 478 32.30 -0.60 -39.56
N MET A 479 31.08 -0.60 -39.02
CA MET A 479 29.85 -0.37 -39.76
C MET A 479 29.75 1.05 -40.32
N LYS A 480 30.29 2.07 -39.64
CA LYS A 480 30.30 3.44 -40.16
C LYS A 480 30.93 3.56 -41.56
N ARG A 481 31.82 2.62 -41.93
CA ARG A 481 32.49 2.58 -43.24
C ARG A 481 31.74 1.73 -44.27
N THR A 482 31.06 0.66 -43.82
CA THR A 482 30.38 -0.29 -44.72
C THR A 482 28.93 0.07 -44.97
N ASP A 483 28.24 0.60 -43.95
CA ASP A 483 26.84 0.98 -43.96
C ASP A 483 26.59 2.19 -43.05
N PRO A 484 26.88 3.41 -43.54
CA PRO A 484 26.84 4.63 -42.72
C PRO A 484 25.43 4.94 -42.22
N LYS A 485 24.38 4.68 -43.02
CA LYS A 485 22.99 4.98 -42.66
C LYS A 485 22.56 4.16 -41.44
N THR A 486 22.78 2.84 -41.47
CA THR A 486 22.44 1.98 -40.32
C THR A 486 23.34 2.27 -39.11
N ALA A 487 24.60 2.70 -39.32
CA ALA A 487 25.47 3.15 -38.24
C ALA A 487 24.95 4.41 -37.53
N GLU A 488 24.46 5.40 -38.27
CA GLU A 488 23.85 6.62 -37.73
C GLU A 488 22.58 6.31 -36.92
N MET A 489 21.75 5.40 -37.42
CA MET A 489 20.54 4.95 -36.71
C MET A 489 20.90 4.16 -35.45
N LEU A 490 21.91 3.29 -35.52
CA LEU A 490 22.37 2.51 -34.37
C LEU A 490 22.94 3.39 -33.26
N ILE A 491 23.80 4.37 -33.57
CA ILE A 491 24.33 5.28 -32.54
C ILE A 491 23.23 6.15 -31.94
N SER A 492 22.25 6.58 -32.73
CA SER A 492 21.07 7.30 -32.25
C SER A 492 20.28 6.44 -31.26
N GLN A 493 20.04 5.17 -31.59
CA GLN A 493 19.36 4.23 -30.68
C GLN A 493 20.17 3.94 -29.41
N ILE A 494 21.50 3.79 -29.52
CA ILE A 494 22.39 3.61 -28.37
C ILE A 494 22.31 4.83 -27.44
N TYR A 495 22.25 6.04 -28.00
CA TYR A 495 22.08 7.28 -27.24
C TYR A 495 20.69 7.37 -26.59
N ASP A 496 19.62 7.03 -27.31
CA ASP A 496 18.26 7.00 -26.76
C ASP A 496 18.13 6.00 -25.59
N ASN A 497 18.77 4.84 -25.71
CA ASN A 497 18.86 3.87 -24.60
C ASN A 497 19.59 4.48 -23.38
N ALA A 498 20.65 5.26 -23.60
CA ALA A 498 21.37 5.94 -22.53
C ALA A 498 20.46 6.94 -21.79
N LEU A 499 19.64 7.71 -22.53
CA LEU A 499 18.66 8.64 -21.95
C LEU A 499 17.61 7.94 -21.09
N ILE A 500 17.17 6.74 -21.50
CA ILE A 500 16.27 5.91 -20.70
C ILE A 500 16.96 5.52 -19.40
N THR A 501 18.17 4.97 -19.49
CA THR A 501 18.91 4.52 -18.30
C THR A 501 19.27 5.65 -17.35
N SER A 502 19.46 6.88 -17.86
CA SER A 502 19.71 8.07 -17.05
C SER A 502 18.44 8.74 -16.53
N GLY A 503 17.25 8.27 -16.93
CA GLY A 503 15.96 8.86 -16.58
C GLY A 503 15.71 10.26 -17.16
N LEU A 504 16.40 10.63 -18.26
CA LEU A 504 16.29 11.96 -18.89
C LEU A 504 15.30 12.00 -20.07
N ILE A 505 14.68 10.87 -20.43
CA ILE A 505 13.68 10.81 -21.50
C ILE A 505 12.27 11.02 -20.97
N LYS A 506 11.49 11.88 -21.63
CA LYS A 506 10.09 12.17 -21.28
C LYS A 506 9.09 11.46 -22.20
N ASP A 507 9.42 11.36 -23.49
CA ASP A 507 8.60 10.68 -24.50
C ASP A 507 9.43 9.63 -25.23
N THR A 508 8.99 8.36 -25.15
CA THR A 508 9.62 7.22 -25.81
C THR A 508 8.98 6.90 -27.17
N SER A 509 7.93 7.61 -27.58
CA SER A 509 7.18 7.29 -28.81
C SER A 509 8.04 7.42 -30.07
N GLY A 510 8.83 8.49 -30.18
CA GLY A 510 9.76 8.71 -31.29
C GLY A 510 10.89 7.66 -31.35
N MET A 511 11.34 7.16 -30.20
CA MET A 511 12.34 6.10 -30.15
C MET A 511 11.80 4.78 -30.72
N MET A 512 10.51 4.48 -30.50
CA MET A 512 9.92 3.26 -31.07
C MET A 512 10.01 3.26 -32.59
N GLN A 513 9.80 4.41 -33.22
CA GLN A 513 9.95 4.54 -34.67
C GLN A 513 11.39 4.28 -35.11
N ASN A 514 12.39 4.86 -34.42
CA ASN A 514 13.81 4.60 -34.70
C ASN A 514 14.15 3.10 -34.59
N LEU A 515 13.62 2.42 -33.57
CA LEU A 515 13.82 0.98 -33.38
C LEU A 515 13.18 0.16 -34.52
N ILE A 516 11.96 0.53 -34.94
CA ILE A 516 11.27 -0.09 -36.09
C ILE A 516 12.07 0.13 -37.37
N ASP A 517 12.58 1.33 -37.58
CA ASP A 517 13.35 1.67 -38.77
C ASP A 517 14.68 0.90 -38.80
N VAL A 518 15.39 0.82 -37.67
CA VAL A 518 16.62 0.00 -37.52
C VAL A 518 16.31 -1.46 -37.83
N TYR A 519 15.22 -2.00 -37.31
CA TYR A 519 14.81 -3.37 -37.57
C TYR A 519 14.40 -3.61 -39.03
N THR A 520 13.75 -2.63 -39.67
CA THR A 520 13.28 -2.73 -41.06
C THR A 520 14.43 -2.63 -42.06
N ASP A 521 15.43 -1.79 -41.77
CA ASP A 521 16.62 -1.62 -42.60
C ASP A 521 17.62 -2.79 -42.46
N MET A 522 17.47 -3.67 -41.46
CA MET A 522 18.27 -4.90 -41.39
C MET A 522 18.04 -5.80 -42.61
N PRO A 523 19.09 -6.45 -43.14
CA PRO A 523 18.97 -7.41 -44.22
C PRO A 523 17.90 -8.48 -43.92
N PRO A 524 17.07 -8.90 -44.90
CA PRO A 524 15.95 -9.81 -44.65
C PRO A 524 16.33 -11.11 -43.93
N VAL A 525 17.51 -11.65 -44.22
CA VAL A 525 18.05 -12.87 -43.56
C VAL A 525 18.37 -12.60 -42.10
N THR A 526 19.03 -11.49 -41.80
CA THR A 526 19.34 -11.05 -40.43
C THR A 526 18.06 -10.74 -39.66
N ARG A 527 17.10 -10.05 -40.30
CA ARG A 527 15.79 -9.76 -39.70
C ARG A 527 15.08 -11.06 -39.35
N ALA A 528 14.95 -12.00 -40.29
CA ALA A 528 14.32 -13.30 -40.04
C ALA A 528 15.01 -14.09 -38.90
N TYR A 529 16.34 -14.07 -38.85
CA TYR A 529 17.11 -14.69 -37.77
C TYR A 529 16.87 -14.00 -36.42
N THR A 530 16.88 -12.66 -36.38
CA THR A 530 16.60 -11.88 -35.17
C THR A 530 15.15 -12.06 -34.71
N THR A 531 14.17 -12.06 -35.62
CA THR A 531 12.77 -12.38 -35.31
C THR A 531 12.65 -13.78 -34.76
N ALA A 532 13.32 -14.77 -35.39
CA ALA A 532 13.33 -16.14 -34.91
C ALA A 532 13.96 -16.24 -33.52
N CYS A 533 15.09 -15.57 -33.27
CA CYS A 533 15.73 -15.52 -31.96
C CYS A 533 14.80 -14.90 -30.91
N VAL A 534 14.23 -13.73 -31.19
CA VAL A 534 13.28 -13.05 -30.28
C VAL A 534 12.03 -13.91 -30.04
N LEU A 535 11.48 -14.55 -31.08
CA LEU A 535 10.36 -15.48 -30.97
C LEU A 535 10.73 -16.75 -30.19
N THR A 536 11.96 -17.25 -30.31
CA THR A 536 12.45 -18.40 -29.52
C THR A 536 12.69 -18.01 -28.06
N THR A 537 13.14 -16.78 -27.79
CA THR A 537 13.23 -16.23 -26.42
C THR A 537 11.83 -15.97 -25.84
N LEU A 538 10.85 -15.62 -26.69
CA LEU A 538 9.43 -15.52 -26.37
C LEU A 538 8.67 -16.85 -26.45
N ALA A 539 9.31 -17.97 -26.80
CA ALA A 539 8.69 -19.29 -26.93
C ALA A 539 8.42 -19.93 -25.56
N VAL A 540 7.70 -19.19 -24.72
CA VAL A 540 6.94 -19.64 -23.55
C VAL A 540 5.91 -20.71 -23.95
N PHE A 541 5.60 -20.89 -25.25
CA PHE A 541 4.77 -22.00 -25.72
C PHE A 541 5.42 -23.38 -25.51
N TRP A 542 6.75 -23.50 -25.54
CA TRP A 542 7.41 -24.75 -25.14
C TRP A 542 7.31 -25.00 -23.63
N ARG A 543 6.98 -24.01 -22.78
CA ARG A 543 6.70 -24.29 -21.36
C ARG A 543 5.43 -25.09 -21.16
N LEU A 544 4.38 -24.86 -21.97
CA LEU A 544 3.15 -25.64 -21.88
C LEU A 544 3.40 -27.14 -22.12
N LEU A 545 4.32 -27.48 -23.02
CA LEU A 545 4.66 -28.86 -23.33
C LEU A 545 5.79 -29.41 -22.43
N THR A 546 6.88 -28.65 -22.20
CA THR A 546 8.00 -29.09 -21.34
C THR A 546 7.57 -29.31 -19.89
N SER A 547 6.54 -28.61 -19.40
CA SER A 547 5.97 -28.85 -18.07
C SER A 547 5.53 -30.30 -17.88
N PHE A 548 5.07 -31.00 -18.92
CA PHE A 548 4.70 -32.42 -18.85
C PHE A 548 5.86 -33.38 -19.10
N CYS A 549 6.97 -32.91 -19.68
CA CYS A 549 8.12 -33.74 -20.02
C CYS A 549 9.13 -33.92 -18.87
N PHE A 550 8.94 -33.24 -17.74
CA PHE A 550 9.82 -33.35 -16.57
C PHE A 550 9.22 -34.30 -15.51
N PHE A 551 9.93 -35.40 -15.24
CA PHE A 551 9.56 -36.41 -14.24
C PHE A 551 10.58 -36.50 -13.07
N GLY A 552 11.33 -35.43 -12.83
CA GLY A 552 12.40 -35.38 -11.83
C GLY A 552 13.80 -35.69 -12.39
N SER A 553 14.79 -35.77 -11.50
CA SER A 553 16.15 -36.17 -11.85
C SER A 553 16.20 -37.65 -12.27
N PHE A 554 17.17 -38.00 -13.14
CA PHE A 554 17.41 -39.40 -13.51
C PHE A 554 17.71 -40.24 -12.26
N GLY A 555 16.79 -41.17 -11.96
CA GLY A 555 16.82 -42.00 -10.77
C GLY A 555 15.64 -42.96 -10.70
N PHE A 556 15.47 -43.63 -9.56
CA PHE A 556 14.43 -44.64 -9.37
C PHE A 556 13.00 -44.09 -9.54
N SER A 557 12.73 -42.89 -9.00
CA SER A 557 11.44 -42.18 -9.14
C SER A 557 11.10 -41.85 -10.59
N PHE A 558 12.08 -41.35 -11.36
CA PHE A 558 11.92 -41.03 -12.78
C PHE A 558 11.58 -42.27 -13.62
N MET A 559 12.32 -43.37 -13.43
CA MET A 559 12.07 -44.63 -14.14
C MET A 559 10.67 -45.18 -13.85
N PHE A 560 10.25 -45.12 -12.58
CA PHE A 560 8.93 -45.61 -12.16
C PHE A 560 7.80 -44.78 -12.79
N ASN A 561 7.87 -43.45 -12.74
CA ASN A 561 6.88 -42.58 -13.37
C ASN A 561 6.79 -42.79 -14.88
N MET A 562 7.92 -42.99 -15.56
CA MET A 562 7.93 -43.25 -17.01
C MET A 562 7.31 -44.61 -17.36
N ILE A 563 7.63 -45.67 -16.61
CA ILE A 563 7.02 -47.01 -16.81
C ILE A 563 5.52 -46.96 -16.57
N PHE A 564 5.08 -46.27 -15.50
CA PHE A 564 3.66 -46.15 -15.18
C PHE A 564 2.93 -45.32 -16.25
N THR A 565 3.50 -44.20 -16.69
CA THR A 565 2.94 -43.41 -17.78
C THR A 565 2.75 -44.28 -19.02
N TYR A 566 3.82 -44.92 -19.51
CA TYR A 566 3.75 -45.78 -20.69
C TYR A 566 2.71 -46.90 -20.54
N ARG A 567 2.75 -47.64 -19.43
CA ARG A 567 1.88 -48.78 -19.18
C ARG A 567 0.40 -48.38 -19.15
N TYR A 568 0.05 -47.35 -18.40
CA TYR A 568 -1.35 -46.96 -18.24
C TYR A 568 -1.88 -46.17 -19.45
N CYS A 569 -1.02 -45.46 -20.20
CA CYS A 569 -1.37 -44.97 -21.54
C CYS A 569 -1.83 -46.13 -22.43
N MET A 570 -0.97 -47.15 -22.57
CA MET A 570 -1.24 -48.31 -23.41
C MET A 570 -2.50 -49.07 -22.96
N MET A 571 -2.67 -49.31 -21.65
CA MET A 571 -3.86 -49.99 -21.13
C MET A 571 -5.17 -49.20 -21.31
N LEU A 572 -5.11 -47.86 -21.28
CA LEU A 572 -6.26 -47.01 -21.58
C LEU A 572 -6.58 -47.02 -23.08
N GLU A 573 -5.57 -46.89 -23.93
CA GLU A 573 -5.72 -46.86 -25.39
C GLU A 573 -6.21 -48.20 -25.95
N GLU A 574 -5.58 -49.32 -25.57
CA GLU A 574 -5.92 -50.67 -26.04
C GLU A 574 -7.16 -51.26 -25.35
N GLY A 575 -7.50 -50.76 -24.16
CA GLY A 575 -8.62 -51.21 -23.35
C GLY A 575 -9.84 -50.31 -23.49
N SER A 576 -9.88 -49.22 -22.71
CA SER A 576 -11.06 -48.35 -22.58
C SER A 576 -11.39 -47.52 -23.83
N PHE A 577 -10.38 -47.21 -24.65
CA PHE A 577 -10.51 -46.36 -25.84
C PHE A 577 -10.23 -47.12 -27.15
N ARG A 578 -10.32 -48.46 -27.15
CA ARG A 578 -10.08 -49.28 -28.33
C ARG A 578 -11.03 -48.86 -29.47
N GLY A 579 -10.46 -48.51 -30.63
CA GLY A 579 -11.21 -48.04 -31.79
C GLY A 579 -11.77 -46.62 -31.67
N ARG A 580 -11.44 -45.89 -30.60
CA ARG A 580 -11.82 -44.48 -30.35
C ARG A 580 -10.58 -43.68 -29.95
N ARG A 581 -9.57 -43.66 -30.82
CA ARG A 581 -8.28 -42.99 -30.56
C ARG A 581 -8.46 -41.49 -30.38
N ALA A 582 -9.43 -40.88 -31.08
CA ALA A 582 -9.75 -39.47 -30.92
C ALA A 582 -10.26 -39.13 -29.51
N ASP A 583 -11.08 -40.00 -28.91
CA ASP A 583 -11.57 -39.83 -27.53
C ASP A 583 -10.41 -39.93 -26.52
N PHE A 584 -9.42 -40.79 -26.78
CA PHE A 584 -8.19 -40.90 -25.98
C PHE A 584 -7.34 -39.63 -26.05
N VAL A 585 -7.11 -39.10 -27.25
CA VAL A 585 -6.36 -37.83 -27.43
C VAL A 585 -7.11 -36.66 -26.79
N TYR A 586 -8.44 -36.64 -26.86
CA TYR A 586 -9.25 -35.60 -26.23
C TYR A 586 -9.15 -35.64 -24.70
N MET A 587 -9.16 -36.84 -24.08
CA MET A 587 -8.88 -37.01 -22.65
C MET A 587 -7.51 -36.41 -22.27
N PHE A 588 -6.47 -36.66 -23.07
CA PHE A 588 -5.13 -36.11 -22.86
C PHE A 588 -5.12 -34.58 -22.85
N LEU A 589 -5.74 -33.98 -23.87
CA LEU A 589 -5.78 -32.52 -24.02
C LEU A 589 -6.59 -31.84 -22.92
N LEU A 590 -7.75 -32.39 -22.58
CA LEU A 590 -8.61 -31.85 -21.53
C LEU A 590 -7.95 -31.96 -20.14
N GLY A 591 -7.37 -33.13 -19.84
CA GLY A 591 -6.60 -33.35 -18.62
C GLY A 591 -5.40 -32.40 -18.50
N GLY A 592 -4.65 -32.23 -19.59
CA GLY A 592 -3.52 -31.30 -19.66
C GLY A 592 -3.95 -29.84 -19.44
N ALA A 593 -5.03 -29.40 -20.08
CA ALA A 593 -5.56 -28.04 -19.92
C ALA A 593 -6.02 -27.76 -18.48
N LEU A 594 -6.71 -28.72 -17.86
CA LEU A 594 -7.15 -28.61 -16.46
C LEU A 594 -5.96 -28.56 -15.50
N MET A 595 -4.92 -29.39 -15.73
CA MET A 595 -3.70 -29.38 -14.92
C MET A 595 -2.89 -28.09 -15.07
N ILE A 596 -2.84 -27.49 -16.26
CA ILE A 596 -2.21 -26.17 -16.45
C ILE A 596 -2.96 -25.11 -15.65
N LEU A 597 -4.29 -25.09 -15.73
CA LEU A 597 -5.12 -24.16 -14.97
C LEU A 597 -4.88 -24.31 -13.46
N CYS A 598 -4.96 -25.53 -12.93
CA CYS A 598 -4.68 -25.81 -11.51
C CYS A 598 -3.23 -25.48 -11.13
N GLY A 599 -2.26 -25.79 -12.00
CA GLY A 599 -0.84 -25.51 -11.78
C GLY A 599 -0.53 -24.03 -11.62
N ILE A 600 -1.26 -23.14 -12.31
CA ILE A 600 -1.15 -21.69 -12.13
C ILE A 600 -1.56 -21.27 -10.71
N PHE A 601 -2.65 -21.81 -10.19
CA PHE A 601 -3.14 -21.50 -8.84
C PHE A 601 -2.23 -22.03 -7.73
N VAL A 602 -1.62 -23.21 -7.95
CA VAL A 602 -0.74 -23.87 -6.97
C VAL A 602 0.74 -23.48 -7.15
N GLN A 603 1.05 -22.61 -8.13
CA GLN A 603 2.40 -22.16 -8.49
C GLN A 603 3.36 -23.31 -8.84
N MET A 604 2.84 -24.35 -9.49
CA MET A 604 3.62 -25.54 -9.88
C MET A 604 4.02 -25.48 -11.35
N VAL A 605 5.31 -25.67 -11.60
CA VAL A 605 5.91 -25.53 -12.94
C VAL A 605 6.01 -26.87 -13.68
N PHE A 606 6.11 -27.99 -12.95
CA PHE A 606 6.26 -29.34 -13.52
C PHE A 606 5.02 -30.20 -13.23
N LEU A 607 4.45 -30.79 -14.29
CA LEU A 607 3.15 -31.47 -14.31
C LEU A 607 3.23 -32.94 -14.76
N GLY A 608 4.40 -33.44 -15.17
CA GLY A 608 4.53 -34.82 -15.69
C GLY A 608 4.07 -35.92 -14.73
N GLN A 609 4.43 -35.81 -13.45
CA GLN A 609 3.99 -36.78 -12.43
C GLN A 609 2.48 -36.70 -12.17
N ALA A 610 1.91 -35.48 -12.05
CA ALA A 610 0.45 -35.31 -11.90
C ALA A 610 -0.30 -35.93 -13.09
N PHE A 611 0.26 -35.79 -14.29
CA PHE A 611 -0.29 -36.38 -15.50
C PHE A 611 -0.29 -37.91 -15.46
N THR A 612 0.78 -38.52 -14.97
CA THR A 612 0.85 -39.98 -14.73
C THR A 612 -0.27 -40.45 -13.80
N ILE A 613 -0.43 -39.76 -12.68
CA ILE A 613 -1.43 -40.11 -11.66
C ILE A 613 -2.85 -39.94 -12.18
N MET A 614 -3.12 -38.93 -13.03
CA MET A 614 -4.42 -38.80 -13.70
C MET A 614 -4.75 -40.04 -14.53
N LEU A 615 -3.82 -40.51 -15.36
CA LEU A 615 -4.03 -41.70 -16.20
C LEU A 615 -4.27 -42.95 -15.35
N VAL A 616 -3.45 -43.14 -14.31
CA VAL A 616 -3.61 -44.25 -13.36
C VAL A 616 -4.99 -44.19 -12.69
N TYR A 617 -5.42 -42.99 -12.29
CA TYR A 617 -6.73 -42.78 -11.68
C TYR A 617 -7.86 -43.20 -12.61
N ILE A 618 -7.90 -42.67 -13.84
CA ILE A 618 -8.96 -42.97 -14.81
C ILE A 618 -9.02 -44.47 -15.10
N TRP A 619 -7.86 -45.09 -15.34
CA TRP A 619 -7.78 -46.53 -15.56
C TRP A 619 -8.29 -47.34 -14.35
N SER A 620 -7.88 -46.95 -13.14
CA SER A 620 -8.26 -47.66 -11.91
C SER A 620 -9.76 -47.65 -11.64
N ARG A 621 -10.43 -46.54 -11.97
CA ARG A 621 -11.87 -46.37 -11.77
C ARG A 621 -12.70 -47.12 -12.81
N ARG A 622 -12.18 -47.24 -14.04
CA ARG A 622 -12.81 -48.04 -15.11
C ARG A 622 -12.62 -49.54 -14.93
N ASN A 623 -11.69 -49.97 -14.07
CA ASN A 623 -11.35 -51.37 -13.85
C ASN A 623 -11.47 -51.81 -12.37
N PRO A 624 -12.63 -51.61 -11.69
CA PRO A 624 -12.74 -51.69 -10.24
C PRO A 624 -12.51 -53.09 -9.64
N HIS A 625 -12.71 -54.14 -10.43
CA HIS A 625 -12.62 -55.53 -9.97
C HIS A 625 -11.24 -56.18 -10.15
N ILE A 626 -10.30 -55.51 -10.82
CA ILE A 626 -8.97 -56.08 -11.06
C ILE A 626 -8.15 -56.03 -9.76
N GLN A 627 -7.63 -57.19 -9.34
CA GLN A 627 -6.71 -57.30 -8.21
C GLN A 627 -5.30 -56.91 -8.63
N MET A 628 -4.69 -55.98 -7.88
CA MET A 628 -3.34 -55.46 -8.09
C MET A 628 -2.40 -56.00 -7.03
N ASN A 629 -1.21 -56.42 -7.46
CA ASN A 629 -0.10 -56.77 -6.58
C ASN A 629 1.00 -55.72 -6.72
N PHE A 630 1.30 -55.00 -5.65
CA PHE A 630 2.36 -53.99 -5.62
C PHE A 630 3.63 -54.59 -5.02
N PHE A 631 4.63 -54.84 -5.88
CA PHE A 631 5.93 -55.47 -5.54
C PHE A 631 5.85 -56.81 -4.78
N GLY A 632 4.72 -57.51 -4.83
CA GLY A 632 4.51 -58.76 -4.09
C GLY A 632 4.33 -58.59 -2.58
N VAL A 633 4.25 -57.35 -2.09
CA VAL A 633 4.14 -57.02 -0.64
C VAL A 633 2.70 -56.64 -0.27
N LEU A 634 1.98 -55.95 -1.16
CA LEU A 634 0.62 -55.48 -0.92
C LEU A 634 -0.31 -55.91 -2.05
N SER A 635 -1.46 -56.50 -1.69
CA SER A 635 -2.54 -56.85 -2.62
C SER A 635 -3.78 -56.00 -2.35
N PHE A 636 -4.30 -55.32 -3.37
CA PHE A 636 -5.48 -54.45 -3.26
C PHE A 636 -6.22 -54.35 -4.60
N THR A 637 -7.46 -53.88 -4.60
CA THR A 637 -8.23 -53.68 -5.84
C THR A 637 -7.83 -52.39 -6.56
N ALA A 638 -7.94 -52.38 -7.90
CA ALA A 638 -7.46 -51.27 -8.73
C ALA A 638 -7.83 -49.86 -8.25
N PRO A 639 -9.05 -49.55 -7.74
CA PRO A 639 -9.42 -48.20 -7.30
C PRO A 639 -8.52 -47.61 -6.20
N TYR A 640 -7.80 -48.44 -5.44
CA TYR A 640 -6.86 -47.98 -4.41
C TYR A 640 -5.47 -47.65 -4.95
N LEU A 641 -5.16 -47.99 -6.21
CA LEU A 641 -3.85 -47.80 -6.82
C LEU A 641 -3.33 -46.35 -6.77
N PRO A 642 -4.10 -45.31 -7.14
CA PRO A 642 -3.61 -43.92 -7.06
C PRO A 642 -3.23 -43.50 -5.64
N TRP A 643 -3.93 -44.02 -4.64
CA TRP A 643 -3.69 -43.72 -3.22
C TRP A 643 -2.46 -44.44 -2.68
N VAL A 644 -2.22 -45.68 -3.12
CA VAL A 644 -0.99 -46.41 -2.82
C VAL A 644 0.23 -45.74 -3.45
N LEU A 645 0.09 -45.24 -4.68
CA LEU A 645 1.15 -44.47 -5.34
C LEU A 645 1.44 -43.13 -4.65
N LEU A 646 0.41 -42.43 -4.16
CA LEU A 646 0.57 -41.21 -3.36
C LEU A 646 1.33 -41.49 -2.06
N LEU A 647 0.98 -42.57 -1.35
CA LEU A 647 1.69 -42.98 -0.13
C LEU A 647 3.16 -43.33 -0.42
N PHE A 648 3.42 -44.03 -1.52
CA PHE A 648 4.78 -44.38 -1.94
C PHE A 648 5.60 -43.16 -2.38
N SER A 649 4.98 -42.23 -3.11
CA SER A 649 5.55 -40.95 -3.53
C SER A 649 5.99 -40.10 -2.33
N LEU A 650 5.15 -40.05 -1.27
CA LEU A 650 5.50 -39.42 0.00
C LEU A 650 6.70 -40.08 0.68
N LEU A 651 6.80 -41.41 0.68
CA LEU A 651 7.95 -42.14 1.24
C LEU A 651 9.25 -41.87 0.47
N LEU A 652 9.17 -41.58 -0.82
CA LEU A 652 10.31 -41.17 -1.66
C LEU A 652 10.68 -39.68 -1.51
N GLY A 653 9.96 -38.93 -0.67
CA GLY A 653 10.23 -37.50 -0.42
C GLY A 653 9.67 -36.56 -1.48
N ASN A 654 8.76 -37.03 -2.35
CA ASN A 654 8.11 -36.19 -3.35
C ASN A 654 6.98 -35.34 -2.74
N ASN A 655 6.61 -34.26 -3.44
CA ASN A 655 5.53 -33.37 -3.02
C ASN A 655 4.14 -33.99 -3.31
N ALA A 656 3.41 -34.38 -2.28
CA ALA A 656 2.07 -34.98 -2.40
C ALA A 656 1.03 -34.11 -3.11
N ILE A 657 1.21 -32.78 -3.15
CA ILE A 657 0.29 -31.87 -3.83
C ILE A 657 0.20 -32.22 -5.33
N VAL A 658 1.29 -32.70 -5.93
CA VAL A 658 1.35 -33.13 -7.33
C VAL A 658 0.44 -34.33 -7.57
N ASP A 659 0.48 -35.32 -6.67
CA ASP A 659 -0.31 -36.54 -6.77
C ASP A 659 -1.81 -36.24 -6.53
N PHE A 660 -2.13 -35.38 -5.55
CA PHE A 660 -3.51 -34.92 -5.32
C PHE A 660 -4.09 -34.19 -6.53
N MET A 661 -3.31 -33.33 -7.17
CA MET A 661 -3.74 -32.64 -8.38
C MET A 661 -4.05 -33.61 -9.52
N GLY A 662 -3.20 -34.63 -9.72
CA GLY A 662 -3.45 -35.70 -10.70
C GLY A 662 -4.73 -36.49 -10.40
N ILE A 663 -4.95 -36.86 -9.13
CA ILE A 663 -6.17 -37.55 -8.67
C ILE A 663 -7.41 -36.67 -8.91
N ALA A 664 -7.35 -35.38 -8.57
CA ALA A 664 -8.46 -34.45 -8.73
C ALA A 664 -8.83 -34.26 -10.22
N CYS A 665 -7.84 -34.07 -11.09
CA CYS A 665 -8.07 -33.93 -12.53
C CYS A 665 -8.64 -35.24 -13.12
N GLY A 666 -8.13 -36.40 -12.70
CA GLY A 666 -8.63 -37.70 -13.14
C GLY A 666 -10.06 -37.97 -12.66
N HIS A 667 -10.36 -37.58 -11.42
CA HIS A 667 -11.72 -37.68 -10.85
C HIS A 667 -12.70 -36.78 -11.59
N PHE A 668 -12.31 -35.55 -11.89
CA PHE A 668 -13.15 -34.61 -12.64
C PHE A 668 -13.48 -35.14 -14.03
N TYR A 669 -12.47 -35.63 -14.77
CA TYR A 669 -12.70 -36.25 -16.08
C TYR A 669 -13.60 -37.48 -15.98
N PHE A 670 -13.28 -38.43 -15.10
CA PHE A 670 -14.07 -39.66 -14.90
C PHE A 670 -15.51 -39.35 -14.49
N PHE A 671 -15.72 -38.35 -13.63
CA PHE A 671 -17.06 -37.93 -13.24
C PHE A 671 -17.85 -37.41 -14.43
N LEU A 672 -17.27 -36.54 -15.26
CA LEU A 672 -17.95 -35.97 -16.42
C LEU A 672 -18.24 -36.97 -17.54
N GLU A 673 -17.36 -37.94 -17.78
CA GLU A 673 -17.52 -38.94 -18.86
C GLU A 673 -18.32 -40.17 -18.41
N ASP A 674 -18.01 -40.72 -17.23
CA ASP A 674 -18.45 -42.06 -16.84
C ASP A 674 -19.54 -42.06 -15.74
N VAL A 675 -19.82 -40.92 -15.08
CA VAL A 675 -20.80 -40.84 -13.97
C VAL A 675 -21.96 -39.88 -14.29
N PHE A 676 -21.64 -38.64 -14.64
CA PHE A 676 -22.62 -37.57 -14.84
C PHE A 676 -23.66 -37.91 -15.93
N PRO A 677 -23.32 -38.52 -17.07
CA PRO A 677 -24.32 -38.86 -18.11
C PRO A 677 -25.37 -39.87 -17.65
N TYR A 678 -25.08 -40.68 -16.63
CA TYR A 678 -25.96 -41.75 -16.14
C TYR A 678 -26.80 -41.36 -14.91
N GLN A 679 -26.75 -40.09 -14.48
CA GLN A 679 -27.60 -39.56 -13.41
C GLN A 679 -28.98 -39.14 -13.94
N GLN A 680 -30.00 -39.03 -13.06
CA GLN A 680 -31.40 -38.74 -13.43
C GLN A 680 -31.62 -37.44 -14.25
N HIS A 681 -30.65 -36.52 -14.29
CA HIS A 681 -30.65 -35.31 -15.16
C HIS A 681 -29.29 -35.12 -15.88
N GLY A 682 -28.57 -36.23 -16.11
CA GLY A 682 -27.26 -36.24 -16.72
C GLY A 682 -27.28 -35.84 -18.19
N MET A 683 -26.27 -35.08 -18.63
CA MET A 683 -26.02 -34.82 -20.05
C MET A 683 -24.56 -35.16 -20.39
N ARG A 684 -24.32 -35.65 -21.60
CA ARG A 684 -22.96 -35.87 -22.10
C ARG A 684 -22.32 -34.54 -22.51
N LEU A 685 -21.57 -33.95 -21.58
CA LEU A 685 -20.90 -32.65 -21.77
C LEU A 685 -19.61 -32.76 -22.59
N LEU A 686 -18.93 -33.91 -22.53
CA LEU A 686 -17.68 -34.15 -23.25
C LEU A 686 -17.99 -34.73 -24.63
N VAL A 687 -17.85 -33.91 -25.67
CA VAL A 687 -18.03 -34.31 -27.06
C VAL A 687 -16.72 -34.08 -27.81
N THR A 688 -16.09 -35.16 -28.24
CA THR A 688 -14.86 -35.13 -29.04
C THR A 688 -15.10 -34.39 -30.36
N PRO A 689 -14.32 -33.33 -30.67
CA PRO A 689 -14.50 -32.55 -31.89
C PRO A 689 -14.37 -33.40 -33.16
N GLY A 690 -15.22 -33.13 -34.17
CA GLY A 690 -15.27 -33.93 -35.41
C GLY A 690 -13.95 -33.95 -36.20
N TRP A 691 -13.19 -32.86 -36.16
CA TRP A 691 -11.87 -32.79 -36.79
C TRP A 691 -10.85 -33.74 -36.13
N LEU A 692 -10.99 -33.99 -34.83
CA LEU A 692 -10.09 -34.90 -34.10
C LEU A 692 -10.43 -36.36 -34.39
N LYS A 693 -11.72 -36.68 -34.54
CA LYS A 693 -12.18 -38.00 -35.02
C LYS A 693 -11.67 -38.29 -36.42
N TRP A 694 -11.81 -37.33 -37.33
CA TRP A 694 -11.28 -37.44 -38.69
C TRP A 694 -9.76 -37.67 -38.73
N LEU A 695 -9.01 -37.06 -37.80
CA LEU A 695 -7.55 -37.14 -37.77
C LEU A 695 -7.03 -38.44 -37.13
N CYS A 696 -7.69 -38.94 -36.08
CA CYS A 696 -7.14 -39.98 -35.22
C CYS A 696 -7.85 -41.35 -35.32
N ASP A 697 -9.13 -41.39 -35.70
CA ASP A 697 -9.87 -42.64 -35.81
C ASP A 697 -9.69 -43.26 -37.21
N GLU A 698 -9.57 -44.59 -37.26
CA GLU A 698 -9.54 -45.31 -38.54
C GLU A 698 -10.94 -45.24 -39.18
N PRO A 699 -11.04 -45.08 -40.53
CA PRO A 699 -12.33 -45.14 -41.21
C PRO A 699 -12.98 -46.51 -40.92
N GLN A 700 -14.17 -46.52 -40.32
CA GLN A 700 -14.92 -47.76 -40.18
C GLN A 700 -15.22 -48.32 -41.58
N ALA A 701 -14.91 -49.60 -41.80
CA ALA A 701 -15.38 -50.29 -43.00
C ALA A 701 -16.91 -50.33 -42.97
N ASP A 702 -17.55 -50.00 -44.09
CA ASP A 702 -19.00 -50.09 -44.21
C ASP A 702 -19.49 -51.49 -43.77
N PRO A 703 -20.61 -51.59 -43.04
CA PRO A 703 -21.16 -52.89 -42.70
C PRO A 703 -21.47 -53.66 -43.99
N VAL A 704 -20.97 -54.89 -44.09
CA VAL A 704 -21.25 -55.79 -45.22
C VAL A 704 -22.77 -55.87 -45.41
N PRO A 705 -23.30 -55.59 -46.62
CA PRO A 705 -24.71 -55.70 -46.93
C PRO A 705 -25.27 -57.06 -46.49
N GLU A 706 -26.53 -57.11 -46.03
CA GLU A 706 -27.14 -58.34 -45.51
C GLU A 706 -27.06 -59.54 -46.47
N GLU A 707 -26.94 -59.28 -47.77
CA GLU A 707 -26.85 -60.28 -48.84
C GLU A 707 -25.49 -61.02 -48.90
N GLU A 708 -24.43 -60.44 -48.32
CA GLU A 708 -23.07 -61.03 -48.32
C GLU A 708 -22.68 -61.68 -46.97
N ARG A 709 -23.63 -61.82 -46.03
CA ARG A 709 -23.40 -62.51 -44.75
C ARG A 709 -23.56 -64.03 -44.92
N PRO A 710 -22.51 -64.86 -44.71
CA PRO A 710 -22.65 -66.30 -44.79
C PRO A 710 -23.30 -66.83 -43.52
N GLY A 711 -24.58 -67.19 -43.61
CA GLY A 711 -25.35 -67.85 -42.54
C GLY A 711 -26.62 -67.09 -42.19
N GLY A 712 -27.72 -67.43 -42.87
CA GLY A 712 -29.05 -66.91 -42.54
C GLY A 712 -29.56 -67.48 -41.23
N PHE A 713 -29.73 -66.65 -40.21
CA PHE A 713 -30.74 -66.79 -39.17
C PHE A 713 -30.93 -65.43 -38.49
N GLY A 714 -32.11 -64.84 -38.66
CA GLY A 714 -32.50 -63.58 -38.03
C GLY A 714 -32.81 -63.79 -36.55
N TRP A 715 -31.99 -63.19 -35.70
CA TRP A 715 -32.32 -62.77 -34.34
C TRP A 715 -31.85 -61.32 -34.27
N GLY A 716 -32.72 -60.35 -34.51
CA GLY A 716 -33.62 -59.86 -33.46
C GLY A 716 -33.12 -58.47 -33.10
N VAL A 717 -33.63 -57.46 -33.80
CA VAL A 717 -33.59 -56.09 -33.33
C VAL A 717 -34.62 -56.03 -32.21
N GLU A 718 -34.15 -55.86 -30.98
CA GLU A 718 -34.96 -55.23 -29.94
C GLU A 718 -34.32 -53.88 -29.62
N ASP A 719 -35.21 -52.89 -29.57
CA ASP A 719 -34.96 -51.48 -29.35
C ASP A 719 -34.16 -51.18 -28.08
N GLU A 720 -33.15 -50.29 -28.21
CA GLU A 720 -32.88 -49.17 -27.30
C GLU A 720 -31.86 -48.18 -27.90
#